data_AF-E6M573-F1
#
_entry.id   AF-E6M573-F1
#
_cell.length_a   1.000
_cell.length_b   1.000
_cell.length_c   1.000
_cell.angle_alpha   90.00
_cell.angle_beta   90.00
_cell.angle_gamma   90.00
#
_symmetry.space_group_name_H-M   'P 1'
#
loop_
_entity.id
_entity.type
_entity.pdbx_description
1 polymer ?
#
loop_
_entity_poly.entity_id
_entity_poly.type
_entity_poly.pdbx_seq_one_letter_code
_entity_poly.pdbx_strand_id
1 'polypeptide(L)'
;MSVALALGLIAVVLIFAPLRTISFQTESTMAVPTSFDQRLTDYYQQNGIKVETHSEWSLLKLLRSGPAYVITSEVMANSAQKSESEGQFTKLYPESIVLVSRSTKVISITDLYQLADSAKTVYLDQGVSRLELMSALALRHDSEGTQVFSAAQAERLLKTIKRQGRLQTGTSPQDLERALHRGWFCLTTDRRAAQSPAGPSAHYAPAPTLTAQIGIWQRSPNGINGTSPLVAQPPGFFSPLDYPSTNPAFRKQIHAETVTHLNNYEEFIWNASLYNDTYGGSWGWENTNEAYELGGFIALLVFLSFWAGWRFWTATFTYVRWAVLVQAGILALWIMARIIKHASLGVFERYTWYYYYVPIYTTCAILFFVMSHSSRGRPPGYCFLRAAIIGVGATLILLVYTNDLHHLVLRFGTGQSGVDYSYGPGYYLYYTAALLVFAAVIYVGSWSLQGHWLRLVAGIGVLFLAVLFYSMAYTVRIPLVRATETVQMFCVIFVLAWEILFFIGAIGQNRGYLRFFEKSQIPIEIVNRDWIPHYRTSQPLNLDQGTRQQLRDGQGPVVVTDTSVQPNRTVYCQTRPVDGGHVLWETDVTAVQDLERTLAALRARETHQTEILRSEYEATLNMEESADAPVLFDRLDDLMNASLGRIQANTARLNVPLDESERSNILRNIKMDLGYAKRAGLLTLQNFENETVSVNALTTFMSQSCTDFSYAGAVAGLHGPTTGAVQPQLALWCLEGLHRTLNQLIGAAEVAVFVNFEVAPDGKTARLNWIVDLTEQDLPLFDPLLAWSRAQVELYVEDATCHLNMIISAGEPTLAPEVAHE
;
A
#
# COMPACT_ATOMS: atom_id res chain seq x y z
N MET A 1 -16.11 -12.66 26.72
CA MET A 1 -14.80 -12.18 27.19
C MET A 1 -14.01 -13.26 27.94
N SER A 2 -14.66 -14.26 28.56
CA SER A 2 -14.05 -15.32 29.39
C SER A 2 -13.26 -16.39 28.63
N VAL A 3 -13.76 -16.89 27.49
CA VAL A 3 -13.09 -17.98 26.73
C VAL A 3 -11.80 -17.53 26.03
N ALA A 4 -11.81 -16.32 25.45
CA ALA A 4 -10.63 -15.74 24.81
C ALA A 4 -9.49 -15.47 25.80
N LEU A 5 -9.84 -15.02 27.00
CA LEU A 5 -8.89 -14.77 28.08
C LEU A 5 -8.35 -16.08 28.64
N ALA A 6 -9.19 -17.12 28.75
CA ALA A 6 -8.77 -18.46 29.15
C ALA A 6 -7.85 -19.12 28.10
N LEU A 7 -8.18 -19.06 26.81
CA LEU A 7 -7.33 -19.56 25.72
C LEU A 7 -6.03 -18.78 25.61
N GLY A 8 -6.07 -17.45 25.80
CA GLY A 8 -4.88 -16.61 25.88
C GLY A 8 -4.01 -16.96 27.09
N LEU A 9 -4.60 -17.20 28.26
CA LEU A 9 -3.87 -17.64 29.45
C LEU A 9 -3.28 -19.03 29.27
N ILE A 10 -4.01 -19.97 28.66
CA ILE A 10 -3.52 -21.32 28.36
C ILE A 10 -2.38 -21.25 27.35
N ALA A 11 -2.50 -20.44 26.29
CA ALA A 11 -1.43 -20.22 25.33
C ALA A 11 -0.20 -19.59 25.98
N VAL A 12 -0.36 -18.54 26.81
CA VAL A 12 0.74 -17.93 27.57
C VAL A 12 1.35 -18.95 28.53
N VAL A 13 0.56 -19.72 29.28
CA VAL A 13 1.07 -20.73 30.21
C VAL A 13 1.81 -21.85 29.48
N LEU A 14 1.37 -22.27 28.30
CA LEU A 14 2.06 -23.29 27.49
C LEU A 14 3.32 -22.74 26.81
N ILE A 15 3.31 -21.48 26.34
CA ILE A 15 4.46 -20.80 25.73
C ILE A 15 5.54 -20.49 26.78
N PHE A 16 5.13 -20.19 28.01
CA PHE A 16 6.01 -19.99 29.15
C PHE A 16 6.16 -21.25 30.02
N ALA A 17 5.58 -22.40 29.64
CA ALA A 17 5.79 -23.68 30.33
C ALA A 17 7.28 -24.10 30.31
N PRO A 18 8.04 -23.87 29.21
CA PRO A 18 9.50 -24.02 29.21
C PRO A 18 10.20 -23.01 30.12
N LEU A 19 9.57 -21.89 30.49
CA LEU A 19 10.09 -20.94 31.48
C LEU A 19 9.76 -21.37 32.92
N ARG A 20 8.71 -22.18 33.14
CA ARG A 20 8.46 -22.84 34.44
C ARG A 20 9.49 -23.92 34.76
N THR A 21 10.01 -24.62 33.76
CA THR A 21 11.21 -25.47 33.92
C THR A 21 12.48 -24.64 34.10
N ILE A 22 12.45 -23.33 33.80
CA ILE A 22 13.48 -22.32 34.10
C ILE A 22 13.10 -21.50 35.36
N SER A 23 12.29 -22.05 36.27
CA SER A 23 12.05 -21.41 37.57
C SER A 23 13.35 -21.35 38.36
N PHE A 24 14.01 -20.18 38.30
CA PHE A 24 15.28 -19.85 38.93
C PHE A 24 16.34 -20.97 38.77
N GLN A 25 17.23 -20.82 37.78
CA GLN A 25 18.55 -21.45 37.86
C GLN A 25 19.30 -20.82 39.03
N THR A 26 18.95 -21.27 40.23
CA THR A 26 19.74 -21.12 41.44
C THR A 26 21.11 -21.69 41.14
N GLU A 27 22.13 -20.99 41.61
CA GLU A 27 23.57 -21.18 41.42
C GLU A 27 24.10 -22.60 41.77
N SER A 28 23.21 -23.50 42.18
CA SER A 28 23.42 -24.89 42.57
C SER A 28 22.54 -25.88 41.81
N THR A 29 22.24 -25.67 40.51
CA THR A 29 21.50 -26.66 39.69
C THR A 29 22.43 -27.57 38.89
N MET A 30 22.21 -28.89 38.97
CA MET A 30 22.91 -29.90 38.17
C MET A 30 21.95 -30.54 37.18
N ALA A 31 22.24 -30.39 35.89
CA ALA A 31 21.49 -31.05 34.83
C ALA A 31 22.02 -32.46 34.60
N VAL A 32 21.16 -33.46 34.75
CA VAL A 32 21.54 -34.88 34.68
C VAL A 32 20.68 -35.64 33.67
N PRO A 33 21.18 -36.74 33.07
CA PRO A 33 20.38 -37.58 32.18
C PRO A 33 19.23 -38.25 32.94
N THR A 34 18.17 -38.63 32.23
CA THR A 34 17.02 -39.34 32.80
C THR A 34 17.39 -40.67 33.46
N SER A 35 18.51 -41.27 33.04
CA SER A 35 19.06 -42.51 33.57
C SER A 35 20.09 -42.31 34.70
N PHE A 36 20.29 -41.10 35.20
CA PHE A 36 21.28 -40.79 36.22
C PHE A 36 21.05 -41.57 37.54
N ASP A 37 22.12 -41.96 38.23
CA ASP A 37 22.02 -42.78 39.45
C ASP A 37 21.30 -42.00 40.56
N GLN A 38 20.20 -42.56 41.07
CA GLN A 38 19.42 -41.94 42.14
C GLN A 38 20.24 -41.67 43.40
N ARG A 39 21.24 -42.50 43.72
CA ARG A 39 22.14 -42.26 44.86
C ARG A 39 22.99 -41.02 44.66
N LEU A 40 23.42 -40.73 43.43
CA LEU A 40 24.12 -39.49 43.10
C LEU A 40 23.17 -38.29 43.14
N THR A 41 21.95 -38.46 42.63
CA THR A 41 20.88 -37.45 42.75
C THR A 41 20.67 -37.07 44.22
N ASP A 42 20.44 -38.06 45.09
CA ASP A 42 20.19 -37.88 46.50
C ASP A 42 21.41 -37.28 47.22
N TYR A 43 22.63 -37.73 46.87
CA TYR A 43 23.87 -37.18 47.43
C TYR A 43 24.03 -35.69 47.10
N TYR A 44 23.91 -35.30 45.83
CA TYR A 44 24.06 -33.89 45.44
C TYR A 44 22.94 -33.03 46.03
N GLN A 45 21.70 -33.54 46.09
CA GLN A 45 20.58 -32.87 46.76
C GLN A 45 20.81 -32.66 48.26
N GLN A 46 21.35 -33.67 48.97
CA GLN A 46 21.72 -33.55 50.39
C GLN A 46 22.84 -32.53 50.62
N ASN A 47 23.73 -32.34 49.63
CA ASN A 47 24.79 -31.35 49.65
C ASN A 47 24.37 -29.96 49.10
N GLY A 48 23.06 -29.71 48.97
CA GLY A 48 22.52 -28.40 48.60
C GLY A 48 22.47 -28.09 47.10
N ILE A 49 22.68 -29.11 46.24
CA ILE A 49 22.61 -28.99 44.78
C ILE A 49 21.26 -29.53 44.30
N LYS A 50 20.47 -28.66 43.68
CA LYS A 50 19.21 -29.06 43.03
C LYS A 50 19.54 -29.86 41.77
N VAL A 51 19.14 -31.13 41.74
CA VAL A 51 19.36 -32.01 40.58
C VAL A 51 18.11 -32.05 39.72
N GLU A 52 18.25 -31.77 38.43
CA GLU A 52 17.14 -31.78 37.47
C GLU A 52 17.43 -32.77 36.34
N THR A 53 16.47 -33.64 36.05
CA THR A 53 16.56 -34.60 34.94
C THR A 53 16.23 -33.93 33.62
N HIS A 54 17.11 -34.09 32.63
CA HIS A 54 16.98 -33.52 31.29
C HIS A 54 17.11 -34.61 30.22
N SER A 55 16.45 -34.41 29.08
CA SER A 55 16.67 -35.25 27.90
C SER A 55 18.08 -35.01 27.33
N GLU A 56 18.60 -35.94 26.55
CA GLU A 56 19.94 -35.82 25.94
C GLU A 56 20.09 -34.57 25.09
N TRP A 57 19.07 -34.22 24.32
CA TRP A 57 19.09 -33.01 23.50
C TRP A 57 19.07 -31.73 24.35
N SER A 58 18.34 -31.76 25.47
CA SER A 58 18.38 -30.70 26.48
C SER A 58 19.78 -30.60 27.10
N LEU A 59 20.40 -31.71 27.50
CA LEU A 59 21.76 -31.73 28.04
C LEU A 59 22.79 -31.17 27.05
N LEU A 60 22.69 -31.49 25.76
CA LEU A 60 23.55 -30.92 24.72
C LEU A 60 23.37 -29.40 24.58
N LYS A 61 22.12 -28.91 24.64
CA LYS A 61 21.82 -27.47 24.66
C LYS A 61 22.38 -26.80 25.93
N LEU A 62 22.24 -27.47 27.07
CA LEU A 62 22.68 -26.99 28.38
C LEU A 62 24.21 -27.04 28.54
N LEU A 63 24.90 -27.94 27.83
CA LEU A 63 26.37 -28.00 27.75
C LEU A 63 26.97 -26.67 27.29
N ARG A 64 26.29 -25.98 26.36
CA ARG A 64 26.70 -24.72 25.72
C ARG A 64 25.90 -23.49 26.17
N SER A 65 24.82 -23.65 26.93
CA SER A 65 23.93 -22.53 27.32
C SER A 65 23.11 -22.77 28.60
N GLY A 66 23.50 -23.75 29.41
CA GLY A 66 22.75 -24.20 30.60
C GLY A 66 23.44 -23.92 31.94
N PRO A 67 23.05 -24.64 33.02
CA PRO A 67 23.45 -24.37 34.39
C PRO A 67 24.95 -24.59 34.64
N ALA A 68 25.40 -24.24 35.85
CA ALA A 68 26.81 -24.34 36.26
C ALA A 68 27.38 -25.77 36.16
N TYR A 69 26.54 -26.81 36.29
CA TYR A 69 26.95 -28.21 36.27
C TYR A 69 26.09 -29.04 35.32
N VAL A 70 26.72 -29.73 34.36
CA VAL A 70 26.05 -30.64 33.41
C VAL A 70 26.76 -31.99 33.43
N ILE A 71 26.02 -33.08 33.67
CA ILE A 71 26.58 -34.44 33.53
C ILE A 71 26.71 -34.79 32.06
N THR A 72 27.92 -35.17 31.65
CA THR A 72 28.23 -35.49 30.26
C THR A 72 29.41 -36.46 30.18
N SER A 73 29.68 -36.96 28.97
CA SER A 73 30.86 -37.79 28.70
C SER A 73 32.09 -36.93 28.40
N GLU A 74 33.28 -37.46 28.66
CA GLU A 74 34.57 -36.81 28.37
C GLU A 74 34.68 -36.37 26.92
N VAL A 75 34.11 -37.13 26.00
CA VAL A 75 34.15 -36.78 24.58
C VAL A 75 33.29 -35.53 24.28
N MET A 76 32.09 -35.47 24.84
CA MET A 76 31.21 -34.30 24.68
C MET A 76 31.78 -33.07 25.40
N ALA A 77 32.38 -33.26 26.58
CA ALA A 77 33.09 -32.22 27.31
C ALA A 77 34.29 -31.67 26.54
N ASN A 78 35.13 -32.53 25.97
CA ASN A 78 36.28 -32.11 25.16
C ASN A 78 35.83 -31.31 23.93
N SER A 79 34.72 -31.71 23.29
CA SER A 79 34.12 -30.93 22.19
C SER A 79 33.62 -29.56 22.66
N ALA A 80 32.99 -29.48 23.83
CA ALA A 80 32.53 -28.22 24.42
C ALA A 80 33.69 -27.27 24.77
N GLN A 81 34.78 -27.82 25.30
CA GLN A 81 35.98 -27.08 25.70
C GLN A 81 36.64 -26.35 24.53
N LYS A 82 36.49 -26.85 23.29
CA LYS A 82 36.95 -26.16 22.08
C LYS A 82 36.22 -24.82 21.85
N SER A 83 34.96 -24.72 22.29
CA SER A 83 34.14 -23.50 22.20
C SER A 83 34.15 -22.64 23.47
N GLU A 84 34.49 -23.22 24.62
CA GLU A 84 34.54 -22.55 25.93
C GLU A 84 35.84 -22.92 26.66
N SER A 85 36.88 -22.13 26.44
CA SER A 85 38.23 -22.42 26.93
C SER A 85 38.38 -22.40 28.46
N GLU A 86 37.46 -21.74 29.18
CA GLU A 86 37.45 -21.66 30.65
C GLU A 86 36.68 -22.82 31.32
N GLY A 87 36.03 -23.68 30.53
CA GLY A 87 35.31 -24.84 31.04
C GLY A 87 36.24 -25.93 31.57
N GLN A 88 35.82 -26.59 32.65
CA GLN A 88 36.50 -27.71 33.31
C GLN A 88 35.61 -28.95 33.33
N PHE A 89 36.20 -30.10 33.02
CA PHE A 89 35.55 -31.40 33.12
C PHE A 89 36.12 -32.20 34.30
N THR A 90 35.28 -32.58 35.25
CA THR A 90 35.65 -33.39 36.41
C THR A 90 35.13 -34.82 36.22
N LYS A 91 36.05 -35.79 36.13
CA LYS A 91 35.71 -37.21 35.92
C LYS A 91 35.05 -37.81 37.17
N LEU A 92 33.97 -38.57 37.00
CA LEU A 92 33.30 -39.30 38.07
C LEU A 92 33.56 -40.81 37.98
N TYR A 93 33.14 -41.44 36.88
CA TYR A 93 33.27 -42.88 36.69
C TYR A 93 33.36 -43.26 35.20
N PRO A 94 34.06 -44.34 34.85
CA PRO A 94 33.97 -44.93 33.51
C PRO A 94 32.63 -45.65 33.33
N GLU A 95 32.01 -45.49 32.17
CA GLU A 95 30.83 -46.25 31.74
C GLU A 95 31.13 -46.87 30.37
N SER A 96 30.79 -48.15 30.21
CA SER A 96 31.02 -48.89 28.96
C SER A 96 29.70 -49.38 28.40
N ILE A 97 29.58 -49.36 27.07
CA ILE A 97 28.45 -49.98 26.40
C ILE A 97 28.72 -51.48 26.35
N VAL A 98 27.74 -52.30 26.73
CA VAL A 98 27.89 -53.75 26.81
C VAL A 98 26.77 -54.46 26.08
N LEU A 99 27.12 -55.62 25.53
CA LEU A 99 26.14 -56.61 25.10
C LEU A 99 26.02 -57.68 26.20
N VAL A 100 24.87 -57.72 26.85
CA VAL A 100 24.62 -58.54 28.04
C VAL A 100 23.42 -59.47 27.86
N SER A 101 23.50 -60.65 28.45
CA SER A 101 22.39 -61.62 28.49
C SER A 101 22.52 -62.57 29.66
N ARG A 102 21.40 -63.14 30.13
CA ARG A 102 21.43 -64.31 31.02
C ARG A 102 21.82 -65.60 30.32
N SER A 103 21.83 -65.61 28.98
CA SER A 103 22.30 -66.78 28.22
C SER A 103 23.81 -66.76 28.09
N THR A 104 24.49 -67.84 28.46
CA THR A 104 25.93 -68.04 28.23
C THR A 104 26.34 -67.92 26.75
N LYS A 105 25.39 -68.05 25.81
CA LYS A 105 25.59 -67.83 24.37
C LYS A 105 26.08 -66.43 24.02
N VAL A 106 25.90 -65.43 24.88
CA VAL A 106 26.43 -64.08 24.62
C VAL A 106 27.96 -64.03 24.66
N ILE A 107 28.61 -64.96 25.39
CA ILE A 107 30.08 -65.04 25.52
C ILE A 107 30.73 -65.46 24.19
N SER A 108 30.01 -66.15 23.30
CA SER A 108 30.54 -66.49 21.98
C SER A 108 30.54 -65.32 21.00
N ILE A 109 29.89 -64.19 21.33
CA ILE A 109 29.88 -62.99 20.49
C ILE A 109 31.18 -62.23 20.74
N THR A 110 32.08 -62.27 19.76
CA THR A 110 33.38 -61.58 19.79
C THR A 110 33.40 -60.31 18.95
N ASP A 111 32.36 -60.12 18.13
CA ASP A 111 32.12 -58.93 17.33
C ASP A 111 30.61 -58.67 17.29
N LEU A 112 30.18 -57.42 17.51
CA LEU A 112 28.77 -57.02 17.47
C LEU A 112 28.13 -57.30 16.10
N TYR A 113 28.89 -57.41 15.01
CA TYR A 113 28.35 -57.81 13.71
C TYR A 113 27.84 -59.26 13.67
N GLN A 114 28.36 -60.14 14.53
CA GLN A 114 27.86 -61.52 14.66
C GLN A 114 26.40 -61.57 15.18
N LEU A 115 25.86 -60.44 15.66
CA LEU A 115 24.44 -60.33 16.01
C LEU A 115 23.51 -60.60 14.81
N ALA A 116 23.94 -60.29 13.58
CA ALA A 116 23.18 -60.57 12.36
C ALA A 116 22.93 -62.08 12.15
N ASP A 117 23.90 -62.90 12.55
CA ASP A 117 23.92 -64.36 12.33
C ASP A 117 23.53 -65.17 13.57
N SER A 118 23.49 -64.53 14.74
CA SER A 118 22.96 -65.16 15.97
C SER A 118 21.51 -65.62 15.75
N ALA A 119 20.90 -66.43 16.63
CA ALA A 119 19.47 -66.77 16.55
C ALA A 119 18.59 -66.05 17.61
N LYS A 120 19.21 -65.19 18.44
CA LYS A 120 18.57 -64.56 19.59
C LYS A 120 17.97 -63.19 19.23
N THR A 121 16.90 -62.82 19.93
CA THR A 121 16.35 -61.46 19.85
C THR A 121 17.35 -60.46 20.41
N VAL A 122 17.56 -59.36 19.71
CA VAL A 122 18.39 -58.23 20.14
C VAL A 122 17.49 -57.16 20.71
N TYR A 123 17.82 -56.68 21.90
CA TYR A 123 17.13 -55.61 22.59
C TYR A 123 18.02 -54.37 22.64
N LEU A 124 17.54 -53.25 22.11
CA LEU A 124 18.20 -51.95 22.27
C LEU A 124 17.56 -51.18 23.42
N ASP A 125 18.35 -50.86 24.44
CA ASP A 125 17.91 -50.10 25.60
C ASP A 125 17.85 -48.61 25.28
N GLN A 126 16.64 -48.11 25.01
CA GLN A 126 16.39 -46.69 24.72
C GLN A 126 16.47 -45.80 25.97
N GLY A 127 16.76 -46.36 27.16
CA GLY A 127 17.17 -45.58 28.32
C GLY A 127 18.67 -45.24 28.36
N VAL A 128 19.43 -45.64 27.33
CA VAL A 128 20.82 -45.24 27.04
C VAL A 128 20.83 -44.32 25.84
N SER A 129 21.84 -43.46 25.72
CA SER A 129 21.90 -42.54 24.59
C SER A 129 21.93 -43.25 23.26
N ARG A 130 21.11 -42.75 22.34
CA ARG A 130 21.12 -43.19 20.94
C ARG A 130 22.52 -43.05 20.37
N LEU A 131 23.18 -41.92 20.61
CA LEU A 131 24.52 -41.67 20.10
C LEU A 131 25.51 -42.67 20.69
N GLU A 132 25.41 -42.98 21.97
CA GLU A 132 26.25 -43.99 22.64
C GLU A 132 26.04 -45.38 22.02
N LEU A 133 24.82 -45.91 22.02
CA LEU A 133 24.52 -47.23 21.46
C LEU A 133 24.92 -47.36 19.99
N MET A 134 24.66 -46.31 19.20
CA MET A 134 25.04 -46.31 17.78
C MET A 134 26.55 -46.22 17.59
N SER A 135 27.26 -45.54 18.49
CA SER A 135 28.71 -45.49 18.48
C SER A 135 29.34 -46.86 18.69
N ALA A 136 28.81 -47.66 19.64
CA ALA A 136 29.28 -49.02 19.85
C ALA A 136 29.02 -49.91 18.63
N LEU A 137 27.84 -49.79 18.02
CA LEU A 137 27.52 -50.55 16.80
C LEU A 137 28.34 -50.11 15.58
N ALA A 138 28.72 -48.84 15.52
CA ALA A 138 29.49 -48.27 14.41
C ALA A 138 31.00 -48.48 14.55
N LEU A 139 31.48 -48.86 15.74
CA LEU A 139 32.90 -49.06 16.01
C LEU A 139 33.47 -50.17 15.13
N ARG A 140 34.63 -49.88 14.55
CA ARG A 140 35.47 -50.81 13.80
C ARG A 140 36.94 -50.45 14.01
N HIS A 141 37.82 -51.42 13.84
CA HIS A 141 39.25 -51.18 13.72
C HIS A 141 39.69 -51.29 12.25
N ASP A 142 40.50 -50.34 11.80
CA ASP A 142 41.12 -50.40 10.47
C ASP A 142 42.28 -51.41 10.41
N SER A 143 42.96 -51.50 9.28
CA SER A 143 44.10 -52.41 9.07
C SER A 143 45.30 -52.14 9.98
N GLU A 144 45.38 -50.95 10.57
CA GLU A 144 46.45 -50.54 11.49
C GLU A 144 46.05 -50.68 12.96
N GLY A 145 44.83 -51.15 13.24
CA GLY A 145 44.30 -51.29 14.60
C GLY A 145 43.72 -49.99 15.17
N THR A 146 43.46 -49.00 14.32
CA THR A 146 42.91 -47.69 14.70
C THR A 146 41.39 -47.72 14.74
N GLN A 147 40.78 -47.06 15.73
CA GLN A 147 39.33 -46.95 15.85
C GLN A 147 38.74 -46.03 14.76
N VAL A 148 37.76 -46.56 14.01
CA VAL A 148 37.01 -45.87 12.97
C VAL A 148 35.51 -46.15 13.14
N PHE A 149 34.67 -45.14 12.93
CA PHE A 149 33.21 -45.28 13.10
C PHE A 149 32.47 -45.29 11.75
N SER A 150 31.76 -46.38 11.47
CA SER A 150 31.02 -46.59 10.22
C SER A 150 29.50 -46.66 10.44
N ALA A 151 28.83 -45.52 10.23
CA ALA A 151 27.37 -45.43 10.37
C ALA A 151 26.63 -46.38 9.41
N ALA A 152 27.10 -46.48 8.16
CA ALA A 152 26.51 -47.34 7.14
C ALA A 152 26.54 -48.83 7.53
N GLN A 153 27.57 -49.26 8.26
CA GLN A 153 27.71 -50.66 8.67
C GLN A 153 26.76 -50.99 9.82
N ALA A 154 26.71 -50.14 10.84
CA ALA A 154 25.75 -50.23 11.93
C ALA A 154 24.29 -50.19 11.43
N GLU A 155 24.00 -49.35 10.44
CA GLU A 155 22.67 -49.31 9.79
C GLU A 155 22.31 -50.62 9.10
N ARG A 156 23.24 -51.21 8.32
CA ARG A 156 23.01 -52.51 7.69
C ARG A 156 22.75 -53.60 8.71
N LEU A 157 23.52 -53.63 9.80
CA LEU A 157 23.34 -54.60 10.88
C LEU A 157 21.94 -54.50 11.50
N LEU A 158 21.52 -53.30 11.90
CA LEU A 158 20.20 -53.08 12.50
C LEU A 158 19.06 -53.39 11.53
N LYS A 159 19.17 -52.99 10.25
CA LYS A 159 18.19 -53.33 9.22
C LYS A 159 18.05 -54.84 9.03
N THR A 160 19.16 -55.58 9.05
CA THR A 160 19.16 -57.04 8.94
C THR A 160 18.43 -57.69 10.12
N ILE A 161 18.76 -57.32 11.36
CA ILE A 161 18.11 -57.86 12.56
C ILE A 161 16.61 -57.52 12.58
N LYS A 162 16.23 -56.31 12.15
CA LYS A 162 14.83 -55.88 12.02
C LYS A 162 14.07 -56.69 10.97
N ARG A 163 14.64 -56.89 9.79
CA ARG A 163 14.04 -57.70 8.71
C ARG A 163 13.80 -59.14 9.15
N GLN A 164 14.65 -59.67 10.03
CA GLN A 164 14.48 -60.99 10.63
C GLN A 164 13.44 -61.03 11.77
N GLY A 165 12.79 -59.90 12.11
CA GLY A 165 11.77 -59.82 13.18
C GLY A 165 12.34 -59.93 14.60
N ARG A 166 13.65 -59.72 14.77
CA ARG A 166 14.39 -60.04 16.00
C ARG A 166 14.86 -58.83 16.78
N LEU A 167 14.45 -57.63 16.39
CA LEU A 167 14.83 -56.41 17.06
C LEU A 167 13.70 -55.93 17.95
N GLN A 168 14.01 -55.67 19.21
CA GLN A 168 13.09 -55.16 20.23
C GLN A 168 13.70 -53.94 20.90
N THR A 169 12.88 -53.05 21.43
CA THR A 169 13.32 -51.83 22.10
C THR A 169 12.51 -51.59 23.36
N GLY A 170 13.02 -50.79 24.28
CA GLY A 170 12.28 -50.29 25.43
C GLY A 170 13.10 -49.26 26.20
N THR A 171 12.44 -48.47 27.03
CA THR A 171 13.03 -47.29 27.69
C THR A 171 13.21 -47.49 29.19
N SER A 172 12.34 -48.28 29.83
CA SER A 172 12.32 -48.42 31.29
C SER A 172 13.30 -49.50 31.80
N PRO A 173 13.83 -49.37 33.03
CA PRO A 173 14.61 -50.44 33.67
C PRO A 173 13.86 -51.79 33.75
N GLN A 174 12.53 -51.74 33.85
CA GLN A 174 11.65 -52.93 33.87
C GLN A 174 11.58 -53.61 32.50
N ASP A 175 11.64 -52.84 31.40
CA ASP A 175 11.73 -53.41 30.04
C ASP A 175 13.06 -54.13 29.84
N LEU A 176 14.17 -53.54 30.29
CA LEU A 176 15.49 -54.15 30.25
C LEU A 176 15.53 -55.44 31.09
N GLU A 177 14.98 -55.41 32.30
CA GLU A 177 14.85 -56.60 33.15
C GLU A 177 14.06 -57.71 32.47
N ARG A 178 12.89 -57.38 31.88
CA ARG A 178 12.08 -58.34 31.12
C ARG A 178 12.84 -58.92 29.92
N ALA A 179 13.62 -58.10 29.21
CA ALA A 179 14.45 -58.56 28.10
C ALA A 179 15.56 -59.52 28.56
N LEU A 180 16.25 -59.20 29.67
CA LEU A 180 17.27 -60.06 30.27
C LEU A 180 16.70 -61.38 30.78
N HIS A 181 15.52 -61.37 31.41
CA HIS A 181 14.81 -62.57 31.85
C HIS A 181 14.40 -63.49 30.68
N ARG A 182 14.05 -62.91 29.53
CA ARG A 182 13.78 -63.66 28.29
C ARG A 182 15.04 -64.21 27.63
N GLY A 183 16.22 -63.92 28.17
CA GLY A 183 17.50 -64.35 27.62
C GLY A 183 17.78 -63.73 26.24
N TRP A 184 17.29 -62.52 26.01
CA TRP A 184 17.61 -61.70 24.84
C TRP A 184 19.02 -61.13 24.96
N PHE A 185 19.59 -60.72 23.83
CA PHE A 185 20.87 -60.01 23.78
C PHE A 185 20.59 -58.53 23.92
N CYS A 186 20.89 -57.96 25.09
CA CYS A 186 20.55 -56.58 25.42
C CYS A 186 21.78 -55.71 25.24
N LEU A 187 21.68 -54.70 24.37
CA LEU A 187 22.70 -53.67 24.21
C LEU A 187 22.33 -52.47 25.10
N THR A 188 23.14 -52.22 26.14
CA THR A 188 22.89 -51.22 27.19
C THR A 188 24.24 -50.76 27.79
N THR A 189 24.25 -49.97 28.87
CA THR A 189 25.47 -49.67 29.64
C THR A 189 25.73 -50.73 30.71
N ASP A 190 27.00 -50.93 31.06
CA ASP A 190 27.43 -51.85 32.13
C ASP A 190 26.75 -51.53 33.46
N ARG A 191 26.58 -50.25 33.77
CA ARG A 191 25.86 -49.78 34.96
C ARG A 191 24.38 -50.18 34.95
N ARG A 192 23.64 -49.91 33.86
CA ARG A 192 22.22 -50.29 33.78
C ARG A 192 22.03 -51.80 33.82
N ALA A 193 22.95 -52.56 33.25
CA ALA A 193 22.98 -54.01 33.36
C ALA A 193 23.20 -54.48 34.81
N ALA A 194 24.15 -53.87 35.54
CA ALA A 194 24.45 -54.20 36.93
C ALA A 194 23.33 -53.83 37.91
N GLN A 195 22.64 -52.72 37.67
CA GLN A 195 21.52 -52.24 38.48
C GLN A 195 20.21 -53.01 38.21
N SER A 196 20.16 -53.83 37.17
CA SER A 196 19.03 -54.75 36.93
C SER A 196 19.09 -55.92 37.92
N PRO A 197 17.94 -56.42 38.44
CA PRO A 197 17.87 -57.59 39.33
C PRO A 197 18.51 -58.88 38.77
N ALA A 198 18.92 -58.89 37.49
CA ALA A 198 19.69 -59.94 36.85
C ALA A 198 21.18 -60.01 37.22
N GLY A 199 21.74 -58.99 37.88
CA GLY A 199 23.18 -58.73 38.07
C GLY A 199 24.10 -59.94 38.36
N PRO A 200 23.76 -60.89 39.26
CA PRO A 200 24.66 -62.00 39.60
C PRO A 200 24.73 -63.12 38.55
N SER A 201 23.82 -63.12 37.57
CA SER A 201 23.63 -64.19 36.57
C SER A 201 23.77 -63.69 35.12
N ALA A 202 24.25 -62.47 34.95
CA ALA A 202 24.46 -61.84 33.66
C ALA A 202 25.83 -62.23 33.09
N HIS A 203 25.85 -62.57 31.80
CA HIS A 203 27.06 -62.81 31.03
C HIS A 203 27.26 -61.67 30.03
N TYR A 204 28.52 -61.31 29.79
CA TYR A 204 28.91 -60.21 28.91
C TYR A 204 29.68 -60.74 27.71
N ALA A 205 29.43 -60.16 26.52
CA ALA A 205 30.18 -60.48 25.31
C ALA A 205 31.60 -59.89 25.36
N PRO A 206 32.64 -60.66 24.99
CA PRO A 206 33.99 -60.14 24.77
C PRO A 206 34.11 -59.49 23.38
N ALA A 207 33.27 -58.49 23.09
CA ALA A 207 33.22 -57.80 21.80
C ALA A 207 33.74 -56.35 21.92
N PRO A 208 34.54 -55.86 20.95
CA PRO A 208 35.06 -54.49 20.97
C PRO A 208 33.95 -53.46 21.21
N THR A 209 34.13 -52.62 22.23
CA THR A 209 33.14 -51.63 22.63
C THR A 209 33.79 -50.37 23.20
N LEU A 210 33.00 -49.33 23.40
CA LEU A 210 33.45 -48.03 23.86
C LEU A 210 33.30 -47.89 25.37
N THR A 211 34.29 -47.23 25.95
CA THR A 211 34.24 -46.70 27.32
C THR A 211 34.43 -45.19 27.29
N ALA A 212 33.48 -44.48 27.90
CA ALA A 212 33.58 -43.05 28.12
C ALA A 212 33.74 -42.76 29.60
N GLN A 213 34.49 -41.72 29.95
CA GLN A 213 34.48 -41.19 31.31
C GLN A 213 33.25 -40.28 31.44
N ILE A 214 32.34 -40.63 32.32
CA ILE A 214 31.21 -39.77 32.68
C ILE A 214 31.66 -38.85 33.79
N GLY A 215 31.30 -37.57 33.67
CA GLY A 215 31.78 -36.55 34.58
C GLY A 215 30.91 -35.30 34.58
N ILE A 216 31.31 -34.34 35.40
CA ILE A 216 30.65 -33.05 35.54
C ILE A 216 31.38 -32.04 34.67
N TRP A 217 30.66 -31.48 33.69
CA TRP A 217 31.08 -30.31 32.95
C TRP A 217 30.70 -29.05 33.72
N GLN A 218 31.69 -28.20 33.97
CA GLN A 218 31.57 -26.91 34.65
C GLN A 218 32.10 -25.81 33.73
N ARG A 219 31.32 -24.76 33.48
CA ARG A 219 31.69 -23.73 32.49
C ARG A 219 32.67 -22.67 32.99
N SER A 220 32.81 -22.50 34.31
CA SER A 220 33.71 -21.52 34.94
C SER A 220 34.42 -22.12 36.16
N PRO A 221 35.74 -21.94 36.34
CA PRO A 221 36.50 -22.53 37.45
C PRO A 221 36.04 -22.08 38.85
N ASN A 222 35.48 -20.87 38.95
CA ASN A 222 35.00 -20.28 40.21
C ASN A 222 33.47 -20.38 40.38
N GLY A 223 32.81 -21.22 39.56
CA GLY A 223 31.38 -21.13 39.37
C GLY A 223 30.97 -19.77 38.79
N ILE A 224 29.68 -19.47 38.77
CA ILE A 224 29.19 -18.10 38.57
C ILE A 224 28.98 -17.56 39.99
N ASN A 225 29.79 -16.58 40.42
CA ASN A 225 29.79 -15.94 41.75
C ASN A 225 30.50 -16.64 42.94
N GLY A 226 31.55 -17.44 42.73
CA GLY A 226 32.40 -17.92 43.83
C GLY A 226 31.75 -19.00 44.71
N THR A 227 30.86 -19.81 44.12
CA THR A 227 30.29 -20.99 44.78
C THR A 227 31.39 -22.00 45.13
N SER A 228 31.33 -22.55 46.35
CA SER A 228 32.28 -23.55 46.85
C SER A 228 32.46 -24.72 45.87
N PRO A 229 33.66 -25.30 45.76
CA PRO A 229 33.90 -26.46 44.90
C PRO A 229 32.93 -27.59 45.24
N LEU A 230 32.43 -28.29 44.21
CA LEU A 230 31.61 -29.50 44.35
C LEU A 230 32.23 -30.44 45.39
N VAL A 231 31.42 -30.88 46.36
CA VAL A 231 31.87 -31.84 47.37
C VAL A 231 32.24 -33.15 46.66
N ALA A 232 33.49 -33.58 46.84
CA ALA A 232 33.98 -34.81 46.27
C ALA A 232 33.24 -36.00 46.89
N GLN A 233 32.89 -36.97 46.03
CA GLN A 233 32.23 -38.20 46.47
C GLN A 233 33.12 -38.97 47.47
N PRO A 234 32.53 -39.61 48.49
CA PRO A 234 33.31 -40.39 49.44
C PRO A 234 34.06 -41.54 48.75
N PRO A 235 35.27 -41.89 49.21
CA PRO A 235 36.04 -42.98 48.63
C PRO A 235 35.25 -44.29 48.72
N GLY A 236 35.15 -45.00 47.60
CA GLY A 236 34.38 -46.25 47.50
C GLY A 236 32.91 -46.10 47.10
N PHE A 237 32.42 -44.87 46.83
CA PHE A 237 31.06 -44.65 46.32
C PHE A 237 30.80 -45.43 45.00
N PHE A 238 31.79 -45.48 44.12
CA PHE A 238 31.76 -46.24 42.88
C PHE A 238 32.30 -47.66 43.10
N SER A 239 31.47 -48.55 43.64
CA SER A 239 31.80 -49.97 43.82
C SER A 239 31.81 -50.71 42.48
N PRO A 240 32.75 -51.65 42.23
CA PRO A 240 32.74 -52.52 41.05
C PRO A 240 31.47 -53.37 40.88
N LEU A 241 30.66 -53.53 41.94
CA LEU A 241 29.37 -54.24 41.86
C LEU A 241 28.32 -53.40 41.13
N ASP A 242 28.28 -52.09 41.37
CA ASP A 242 27.29 -51.17 40.79
C ASP A 242 27.82 -50.47 39.54
N TYR A 243 29.15 -50.33 39.43
CA TYR A 243 29.88 -49.70 38.34
C TYR A 243 30.98 -50.64 37.84
N PRO A 244 30.64 -51.69 37.07
CA PRO A 244 31.58 -52.73 36.65
C PRO A 244 32.83 -52.20 35.94
N SER A 245 32.68 -51.16 35.10
CA SER A 245 33.79 -50.57 34.35
C SER A 245 34.83 -49.84 35.20
N THR A 246 34.59 -49.63 36.51
CA THR A 246 35.64 -49.18 37.44
C THR A 246 36.74 -50.21 37.62
N ASN A 247 36.42 -51.51 37.45
CA ASN A 247 37.40 -52.60 37.52
C ASN A 247 38.14 -52.76 36.17
N PRO A 248 39.47 -52.57 36.11
CA PRO A 248 40.24 -52.78 34.88
C PRO A 248 40.14 -54.20 34.31
N ALA A 249 39.99 -55.22 35.17
CA ALA A 249 39.86 -56.61 34.73
C ALA A 249 38.54 -56.84 33.97
N PHE A 250 37.45 -56.20 34.41
CA PHE A 250 36.16 -56.25 33.72
C PHE A 250 36.22 -55.57 32.36
N ARG A 251 36.79 -54.37 32.26
CA ARG A 251 37.00 -53.68 30.97
C ARG A 251 37.82 -54.53 30.00
N LYS A 252 38.84 -55.22 30.49
CA LYS A 252 39.63 -56.15 29.68
C LYS A 252 38.80 -57.37 29.25
N GLN A 253 37.92 -57.89 30.09
CA GLN A 253 37.03 -59.01 29.76
C GLN A 253 36.07 -58.69 28.61
N ILE A 254 35.52 -57.48 28.58
CA ILE A 254 34.56 -57.05 27.55
C ILE A 254 35.23 -56.39 26.34
N HIS A 255 36.57 -56.38 26.24
CA HIS A 255 37.32 -55.66 25.20
C HIS A 255 36.89 -54.18 25.06
N ALA A 256 36.64 -53.53 26.19
CA ALA A 256 36.26 -52.14 26.26
C ALA A 256 37.48 -51.22 26.11
N GLU A 257 37.46 -50.35 25.12
CA GLU A 257 38.52 -49.38 24.85
C GLU A 257 38.01 -47.95 25.02
N THR A 258 38.88 -47.06 25.48
CA THR A 258 38.59 -45.61 25.44
C THR A 258 38.71 -45.10 24.01
N VAL A 259 37.97 -44.04 23.67
CA VAL A 259 38.05 -43.41 22.35
C VAL A 259 39.46 -42.84 22.14
N THR A 260 40.22 -43.38 21.20
CA THR A 260 41.60 -42.94 20.89
C THR A 260 41.65 -41.89 19.77
N HIS A 261 40.74 -41.97 18.80
CA HIS A 261 40.65 -41.06 17.66
C HIS A 261 39.50 -40.06 17.82
N LEU A 262 39.69 -39.07 18.71
CA LEU A 262 38.66 -38.11 19.09
C LEU A 262 38.08 -37.35 17.88
N ASN A 263 38.90 -36.95 16.91
CA ASN A 263 38.42 -36.22 15.73
C ASN A 263 37.47 -37.07 14.85
N ASN A 264 37.80 -38.35 14.62
CA ASN A 264 36.94 -39.24 13.82
C ASN A 264 35.63 -39.56 14.57
N TYR A 265 35.71 -39.73 15.88
CA TYR A 265 34.52 -39.92 16.71
C TYR A 265 33.65 -38.67 16.77
N GLU A 266 34.22 -37.48 16.94
CA GLU A 266 33.50 -36.20 16.88
C GLU A 266 32.83 -36.02 15.52
N GLU A 267 33.52 -36.32 14.42
CA GLU A 267 32.97 -36.29 13.07
C GLU A 267 31.82 -37.30 12.89
N PHE A 268 31.96 -38.51 13.43
CA PHE A 268 30.90 -39.52 13.40
C PHE A 268 29.69 -39.10 14.24
N ILE A 269 29.89 -38.65 15.48
CA ILE A 269 28.83 -38.17 16.38
C ILE A 269 28.14 -36.97 15.75
N TRP A 270 28.91 -36.05 15.16
CA TRP A 270 28.38 -34.95 14.38
C TRP A 270 27.49 -35.51 13.28
N ASN A 271 28.01 -36.29 12.34
CA ASN A 271 27.24 -36.88 11.25
C ASN A 271 26.00 -37.68 11.71
N ALA A 272 26.11 -38.49 12.76
CA ALA A 272 25.03 -39.29 13.33
C ALA A 272 23.97 -38.46 14.07
N SER A 273 24.36 -37.32 14.65
CA SER A 273 23.45 -36.34 15.27
C SER A 273 22.77 -35.44 14.24
N LEU A 274 23.43 -35.17 13.10
CA LEU A 274 22.95 -34.35 11.99
C LEU A 274 21.82 -35.05 11.21
N TYR A 275 21.86 -36.38 11.11
CA TYR A 275 20.87 -37.17 10.38
C TYR A 275 20.03 -37.99 11.36
N ASN A 276 18.82 -37.49 11.68
CA ASN A 276 17.86 -38.27 12.47
C ASN A 276 17.52 -39.62 11.79
N ASP A 277 17.76 -39.69 10.48
CA ASP A 277 17.61 -40.85 9.59
C ASP A 277 18.91 -41.61 9.27
N THR A 278 20.05 -41.36 9.94
CA THR A 278 21.32 -42.08 9.64
C THR A 278 21.18 -43.60 9.71
N TYR A 279 20.22 -44.06 10.52
CA TYR A 279 19.91 -45.47 10.67
C TYR A 279 18.56 -45.86 10.01
N GLY A 280 17.89 -44.92 9.35
CA GLY A 280 16.56 -45.00 8.74
C GLY A 280 15.46 -44.61 9.73
N GLY A 281 14.78 -43.47 9.52
CA GLY A 281 13.79 -42.78 10.40
C GLY A 281 12.57 -43.54 10.94
N SER A 282 12.62 -44.87 11.00
CA SER A 282 11.56 -45.76 11.48
C SER A 282 11.91 -46.44 12.81
N TRP A 283 12.93 -45.96 13.53
CA TRP A 283 13.25 -46.42 14.88
C TRP A 283 12.51 -45.52 15.85
N GLY A 284 11.43 -46.01 16.46
CA GLY A 284 10.70 -45.29 17.50
C GLY A 284 11.56 -45.13 18.75
N TRP A 285 12.56 -44.25 18.70
CA TRP A 285 13.15 -43.66 19.88
C TRP A 285 12.10 -42.72 20.46
N GLU A 286 11.62 -43.02 21.66
CA GLU A 286 10.55 -42.29 22.34
C GLU A 286 11.08 -40.91 22.78
N ASN A 287 11.21 -39.96 21.84
CA ASN A 287 11.68 -38.60 22.10
C ASN A 287 10.61 -37.84 22.91
N THR A 288 10.84 -37.73 24.22
CA THR A 288 9.94 -37.09 25.19
C THR A 288 9.82 -35.56 25.07
N ASN A 289 10.61 -34.88 24.21
CA ASN A 289 10.58 -33.41 24.09
C ASN A 289 9.91 -32.86 22.81
N GLU A 290 9.77 -33.64 21.74
CA GLU A 290 9.12 -33.15 20.51
C GLU A 290 7.60 -32.98 20.70
N ALA A 291 6.99 -33.81 21.55
CA ALA A 291 5.56 -33.77 21.83
C ALA A 291 5.11 -32.47 22.54
N TYR A 292 5.91 -31.94 23.47
CA TYR A 292 5.58 -30.70 24.19
C TYR A 292 5.71 -29.45 23.31
N GLU A 293 6.75 -29.37 22.48
CA GLU A 293 6.93 -28.25 21.54
C GLU A 293 5.86 -28.28 20.44
N LEU A 294 5.54 -29.46 19.91
CA LEU A 294 4.47 -29.64 18.93
C LEU A 294 3.10 -29.27 19.52
N GLY A 295 2.83 -29.67 20.77
CA GLY A 295 1.63 -29.26 21.50
C GLY A 295 1.51 -27.73 21.65
N GLY A 296 2.62 -27.05 21.93
CA GLY A 296 2.69 -25.58 21.97
C GLY A 296 2.34 -24.92 20.63
N PHE A 297 2.86 -25.46 19.52
CA PHE A 297 2.55 -24.96 18.17
C PHE A 297 1.08 -25.19 17.79
N ILE A 298 0.51 -26.34 18.12
CA ILE A 298 -0.91 -26.64 17.89
C ILE A 298 -1.79 -25.67 18.69
N ALA A 299 -1.48 -25.46 19.98
CA ALA A 299 -2.21 -24.51 20.81
C ALA A 299 -2.14 -23.08 20.24
N LEU A 300 -0.98 -22.66 19.75
CA LEU A 300 -0.80 -21.36 19.11
C LEU A 300 -1.59 -21.22 17.80
N LEU A 301 -1.67 -22.27 16.98
CA LEU A 301 -2.49 -22.28 15.75
C LEU A 301 -3.99 -22.18 16.06
N VAL A 302 -4.46 -22.89 17.10
CA VAL A 302 -5.85 -22.79 17.57
C VAL A 302 -6.14 -21.38 18.07
N PHE A 303 -5.23 -20.81 18.86
CA PHE A 303 -5.32 -19.44 19.35
C PHE A 303 -5.37 -18.42 18.20
N LEU A 304 -4.45 -18.54 17.22
CA LEU A 304 -4.42 -17.66 16.03
C LEU A 304 -5.71 -17.75 15.21
N SER A 305 -6.24 -18.97 15.02
CA SER A 305 -7.50 -19.18 14.28
C SER A 305 -8.67 -18.53 14.99
N PHE A 306 -8.77 -18.71 16.32
CA PHE A 306 -9.80 -18.08 17.13
C PHE A 306 -9.65 -16.54 17.10
N TRP A 307 -8.44 -16.03 17.28
CA TRP A 307 -8.12 -14.61 17.26
C TRP A 307 -8.52 -13.98 15.91
N ALA A 308 -8.14 -14.60 14.80
CA ALA A 308 -8.46 -14.13 13.46
C ALA A 308 -9.98 -14.11 13.21
N GLY A 309 -10.69 -15.17 13.58
CA GLY A 309 -12.16 -15.23 13.48
C GLY A 309 -12.85 -14.16 14.34
N TRP A 310 -12.43 -14.01 15.61
CA TRP A 310 -12.97 -12.99 16.51
C TRP A 310 -12.75 -11.56 15.98
N ARG A 311 -11.57 -11.27 15.46
CA ARG A 311 -11.23 -9.96 14.90
C ARG A 311 -11.86 -9.71 13.54
N PHE A 312 -12.07 -10.74 12.73
CA PHE A 312 -12.84 -10.65 11.49
C PHE A 312 -14.27 -10.15 11.75
N TRP A 313 -14.94 -10.68 12.78
CA TRP A 313 -16.31 -10.26 13.13
C TRP A 313 -16.39 -8.90 13.81
N THR A 314 -15.38 -8.54 14.62
CA THR A 314 -15.43 -7.30 15.43
C THR A 314 -14.81 -6.08 14.76
N ALA A 315 -13.98 -6.24 13.73
CA ALA A 315 -13.41 -5.13 13.00
C ALA A 315 -14.46 -4.43 12.13
N THR A 316 -14.48 -3.10 12.16
CA THR A 316 -15.47 -2.28 11.46
C THR A 316 -15.23 -2.26 9.94
N PHE A 317 -13.97 -2.16 9.52
CA PHE A 317 -13.63 -1.98 8.10
C PHE A 317 -13.20 -3.29 7.43
N THR A 318 -13.65 -3.50 6.19
CA THR A 318 -13.35 -4.70 5.39
C THR A 318 -11.85 -4.93 5.17
N TYR A 319 -11.06 -3.88 4.94
CA TYR A 319 -9.61 -4.02 4.74
C TYR A 319 -8.89 -4.52 6.00
N VAL A 320 -9.35 -4.12 7.20
CA VAL A 320 -8.80 -4.61 8.48
C VAL A 320 -9.10 -6.09 8.65
N ARG A 321 -10.31 -6.53 8.29
CA ARG A 321 -10.72 -7.94 8.33
C ARG A 321 -9.81 -8.81 7.48
N TRP A 322 -9.57 -8.41 6.23
CA TRP A 322 -8.66 -9.11 5.34
C TRP A 322 -7.21 -9.05 5.81
N ALA A 323 -6.75 -7.91 6.31
CA ALA A 323 -5.39 -7.78 6.85
C ALA A 323 -5.15 -8.73 8.04
N VAL A 324 -6.14 -8.89 8.93
CA VAL A 324 -6.07 -9.85 10.05
C VAL A 324 -6.02 -11.30 9.55
N LEU A 325 -6.81 -11.66 8.54
CA LEU A 325 -6.77 -13.01 7.95
C LEU A 325 -5.42 -13.29 7.26
N VAL A 326 -4.90 -12.34 6.48
CA VAL A 326 -3.59 -12.43 5.84
C VAL A 326 -2.49 -12.56 6.90
N GLN A 327 -2.55 -11.74 7.95
CA GLN A 327 -1.62 -11.81 9.07
C GLN A 327 -1.64 -13.19 9.73
N ALA A 328 -2.82 -13.70 10.07
CA ALA A 328 -2.97 -15.02 10.69
C ALA A 328 -2.44 -16.13 9.79
N GLY A 329 -2.69 -16.05 8.47
CA GLY A 329 -2.15 -16.97 7.48
C GLY A 329 -0.63 -16.97 7.43
N ILE A 330 0.00 -15.78 7.41
CA ILE A 330 1.46 -15.65 7.41
C ILE A 330 2.08 -16.23 8.69
N LEU A 331 1.49 -15.95 9.87
CA LEU A 331 1.98 -16.50 11.13
C LEU A 331 1.77 -18.01 11.21
N ALA A 332 0.65 -18.54 10.70
CA ALA A 332 0.41 -19.97 10.61
C ALA A 332 1.40 -20.66 9.67
N LEU A 333 1.72 -20.06 8.52
CA LEU A 333 2.76 -20.54 7.62
C LEU A 333 4.14 -20.50 8.28
N TRP A 334 4.42 -19.53 9.16
CA TRP A 334 5.67 -19.51 9.91
C TRP A 334 5.77 -20.66 10.91
N ILE A 335 4.69 -20.94 11.64
CA ILE A 335 4.60 -22.08 12.53
C ILE A 335 4.77 -23.38 11.73
N MET A 336 4.10 -23.50 10.58
CA MET A 336 4.25 -24.64 9.67
C MET A 336 5.70 -24.78 9.18
N ALA A 337 6.34 -23.70 8.77
CA ALA A 337 7.76 -23.69 8.41
C ALA A 337 8.63 -24.14 9.60
N ARG A 338 8.34 -23.71 10.83
CA ARG A 338 9.07 -24.18 12.02
C ARG A 338 8.94 -25.70 12.22
N ILE A 339 7.75 -26.25 12.01
CA ILE A 339 7.49 -27.70 12.08
C ILE A 339 8.22 -28.44 10.96
N ILE A 340 8.08 -27.99 9.71
CA ILE A 340 8.73 -28.59 8.53
C ILE A 340 10.25 -28.54 8.66
N LYS A 341 10.82 -27.46 9.22
CA LYS A 341 12.27 -27.33 9.40
C LYS A 341 12.86 -28.53 10.13
N HIS A 342 12.17 -29.03 11.16
CA HIS A 342 12.62 -30.17 11.96
C HIS A 342 12.58 -31.49 11.19
N ALA A 343 11.69 -31.60 10.20
CA ALA A 343 11.57 -32.76 9.32
C ALA A 343 12.43 -32.67 8.05
N SER A 344 12.96 -31.49 7.72
CA SER A 344 13.68 -31.21 6.47
C SER A 344 15.20 -31.27 6.63
N LEU A 345 15.91 -31.75 5.62
CA LEU A 345 17.38 -31.87 5.61
C LEU A 345 18.03 -30.99 4.53
N GLY A 346 19.27 -30.55 4.80
CA GLY A 346 20.14 -29.91 3.81
C GLY A 346 19.62 -28.58 3.29
N VAL A 347 19.48 -28.46 1.96
CA VAL A 347 19.07 -27.22 1.30
C VAL A 347 17.65 -26.78 1.69
N PHE A 348 16.73 -27.74 1.87
CA PHE A 348 15.35 -27.44 2.26
C PHE A 348 15.26 -26.84 3.67
N GLU A 349 16.08 -27.30 4.60
CA GLU A 349 16.18 -26.74 5.96
C GLU A 349 16.55 -25.24 5.92
N ARG A 350 17.52 -24.88 5.06
CA ARG A 350 17.96 -23.49 4.87
C ARG A 350 16.86 -22.61 4.28
N TYR A 351 16.15 -23.07 3.25
CA TYR A 351 15.02 -22.32 2.68
C TYR A 351 13.87 -22.15 3.68
N THR A 352 13.60 -23.16 4.50
CA THR A 352 12.61 -23.03 5.58
C THR A 352 13.06 -22.04 6.65
N TRP A 353 14.37 -21.91 6.89
CA TRP A 353 14.92 -20.89 7.77
C TRP A 353 14.89 -19.49 7.14
N TYR A 354 15.14 -19.34 5.84
CA TYR A 354 14.98 -18.08 5.10
C TYR A 354 13.55 -17.55 5.17
N TYR A 355 12.56 -18.46 5.21
CA TYR A 355 11.17 -18.06 5.42
C TYR A 355 10.96 -17.32 6.74
N TYR A 356 11.78 -17.51 7.78
CA TYR A 356 11.55 -16.87 9.09
C TYR A 356 11.65 -15.34 9.02
N TYR A 357 12.34 -14.85 8.01
CA TYR A 357 12.45 -13.42 7.77
C TYR A 357 11.11 -12.89 7.21
N VAL A 358 10.47 -13.59 6.27
CA VAL A 358 9.24 -13.11 5.60
C VAL A 358 8.16 -12.62 6.58
N PRO A 359 7.70 -13.38 7.59
CA PRO A 359 6.72 -12.95 8.57
C PRO A 359 7.14 -11.71 9.38
N ILE A 360 8.42 -11.56 9.72
CA ILE A 360 8.89 -10.44 10.55
C ILE A 360 8.66 -9.11 9.82
N TYR A 361 9.15 -9.00 8.58
CA TYR A 361 9.03 -7.75 7.82
C TYR A 361 7.60 -7.53 7.34
N THR A 362 6.95 -8.57 6.79
CA THR A 362 5.58 -8.45 6.26
C THR A 362 4.58 -8.09 7.35
N THR A 363 4.73 -8.59 8.58
CA THR A 363 3.87 -8.17 9.70
C THR A 363 4.02 -6.67 9.98
N CYS A 364 5.26 -6.18 10.07
CA CYS A 364 5.50 -4.75 10.29
C CYS A 364 4.91 -3.90 9.15
N ALA A 365 5.05 -4.36 7.91
CA ALA A 365 4.47 -3.69 6.74
C ALA A 365 2.93 -3.71 6.75
N ILE A 366 2.29 -4.84 7.11
CA ILE A 366 0.83 -4.94 7.23
C ILE A 366 0.32 -3.95 8.29
N LEU A 367 0.97 -3.91 9.46
CA LEU A 367 0.63 -2.95 10.52
C LEU A 367 0.76 -1.50 10.03
N PHE A 368 1.79 -1.18 9.25
CA PHE A 368 1.96 0.13 8.63
C PHE A 368 0.82 0.46 7.66
N PHE A 369 0.45 -0.46 6.77
CA PHE A 369 -0.62 -0.25 5.80
C PHE A 369 -1.98 -0.06 6.49
N VAL A 370 -2.30 -0.92 7.45
CA VAL A 370 -3.56 -0.85 8.21
C VAL A 370 -3.65 0.46 8.98
N MET A 371 -2.57 0.86 9.65
CA MET A 371 -2.51 2.14 10.36
C MET A 371 -2.67 3.32 9.40
N SER A 372 -1.95 3.33 8.29
CA SER A 372 -2.00 4.41 7.31
C SER A 372 -3.37 4.59 6.69
N HIS A 373 -4.09 3.49 6.45
CA HIS A 373 -5.43 3.53 5.89
C HIS A 373 -6.51 3.84 6.93
N SER A 374 -6.24 3.55 8.21
CA SER A 374 -7.10 3.94 9.33
C SER A 374 -6.98 5.42 9.69
N SER A 375 -5.94 6.10 9.20
CA SER A 375 -5.69 7.51 9.50
C SER A 375 -6.66 8.45 8.77
N ARG A 376 -7.13 9.50 9.47
CA ARG A 376 -8.03 10.54 8.90
C ARG A 376 -7.40 11.33 7.75
N GLY A 377 -6.07 11.30 7.63
CA GLY A 377 -5.32 11.92 6.55
C GLY A 377 -3.91 11.35 6.48
N ARG A 378 -3.36 11.24 5.26
CA ARG A 378 -2.02 10.66 5.05
C ARG A 378 -0.95 11.61 5.59
N PRO A 379 0.05 11.10 6.35
CA PRO A 379 1.14 11.92 6.82
C PRO A 379 2.02 12.43 5.65
N PRO A 380 2.74 13.54 5.84
CA PRO A 380 3.68 14.03 4.84
C PRO A 380 4.72 12.95 4.51
N GLY A 381 5.05 12.82 3.22
CA GLY A 381 5.98 11.80 2.73
C GLY A 381 5.41 10.38 2.62
N TYR A 382 4.11 10.17 2.84
CA TYR A 382 3.50 8.82 2.78
C TYR A 382 3.79 8.06 1.47
N CYS A 383 3.71 8.73 0.31
CA CYS A 383 3.96 8.05 -0.98
C CYS A 383 5.39 7.51 -1.06
N PHE A 384 6.37 8.30 -0.63
CA PHE A 384 7.77 7.89 -0.55
C PHE A 384 7.95 6.74 0.46
N LEU A 385 7.37 6.88 1.66
CA LEU A 385 7.49 5.88 2.72
C LEU A 385 6.86 4.54 2.31
N ARG A 386 5.69 4.57 1.66
CA ARG A 386 5.05 3.39 1.06
C ARG A 386 5.94 2.72 0.02
N ALA A 387 6.49 3.50 -0.91
CA ALA A 387 7.37 2.97 -1.96
C ALA A 387 8.65 2.37 -1.36
N ALA A 388 9.23 3.03 -0.36
CA ALA A 388 10.42 2.57 0.35
C ALA A 388 10.15 1.26 1.09
N ILE A 389 9.06 1.15 1.85
CA ILE A 389 8.72 -0.07 2.61
C ILE A 389 8.51 -1.26 1.66
N ILE A 390 7.83 -1.06 0.53
CA ILE A 390 7.61 -2.14 -0.46
C ILE A 390 8.93 -2.50 -1.15
N GLY A 391 9.66 -1.50 -1.66
CA GLY A 391 10.90 -1.70 -2.41
C GLY A 391 11.99 -2.35 -1.56
N VAL A 392 12.30 -1.76 -0.39
CA VAL A 392 13.29 -2.31 0.56
C VAL A 392 12.87 -3.70 1.02
N GLY A 393 11.58 -3.92 1.30
CA GLY A 393 11.07 -5.23 1.71
C GLY A 393 11.30 -6.30 0.67
N ALA A 394 10.95 -6.02 -0.60
CA ALA A 394 11.16 -6.95 -1.70
C ALA A 394 12.65 -7.25 -1.91
N THR A 395 13.52 -6.22 -1.88
CA THR A 395 14.97 -6.39 -2.00
C THR A 395 15.55 -7.21 -0.86
N LEU A 396 15.12 -6.97 0.38
CA LEU A 396 15.61 -7.71 1.56
C LEU A 396 15.15 -9.16 1.56
N ILE A 397 13.90 -9.44 1.20
CA ILE A 397 13.42 -10.83 1.08
C ILE A 397 14.20 -11.55 -0.02
N LEU A 398 14.44 -10.91 -1.16
CA LEU A 398 15.28 -11.48 -2.22
C LEU A 398 16.69 -11.77 -1.70
N LEU A 399 17.34 -10.80 -1.04
CA LEU A 399 18.66 -10.94 -0.41
C LEU A 399 18.73 -12.15 0.53
N VAL A 400 17.69 -12.37 1.34
CA VAL A 400 17.63 -13.53 2.25
C VAL A 400 17.51 -14.84 1.48
N TYR A 401 16.66 -14.92 0.45
CA TYR A 401 16.50 -16.15 -0.34
C TYR A 401 17.70 -16.44 -1.26
N THR A 402 18.43 -15.41 -1.68
CA THR A 402 19.68 -15.55 -2.43
C THR A 402 20.91 -15.75 -1.54
N ASN A 403 20.72 -15.98 -0.24
CA ASN A 403 21.82 -15.97 0.72
C ASN A 403 22.92 -17.01 0.44
N ASP A 404 22.60 -18.16 -0.15
CA ASP A 404 23.61 -19.17 -0.53
C ASP A 404 24.55 -18.69 -1.65
N LEU A 405 24.24 -17.61 -2.38
CA LEU A 405 25.12 -17.04 -3.41
C LEU A 405 26.18 -16.09 -2.84
N HIS A 406 25.87 -15.41 -1.73
CA HIS A 406 26.67 -14.28 -1.25
C HIS A 406 27.02 -14.30 0.24
N HIS A 407 26.31 -15.10 1.03
CA HIS A 407 26.50 -15.25 2.48
C HIS A 407 26.50 -13.94 3.30
N LEU A 408 25.84 -12.89 2.79
CA LEU A 408 25.69 -11.59 3.45
C LEU A 408 24.75 -11.62 4.67
N VAL A 409 23.73 -12.47 4.69
CA VAL A 409 22.77 -12.55 5.81
C VAL A 409 23.23 -13.59 6.82
N LEU A 410 23.35 -14.85 6.38
CA LEU A 410 23.82 -15.95 7.20
C LEU A 410 25.06 -16.56 6.55
N ARG A 411 26.13 -16.69 7.34
CA ARG A 411 27.33 -17.41 6.96
C ARG A 411 27.30 -18.77 7.64
N PHE A 412 27.13 -19.81 6.86
CA PHE A 412 27.16 -21.19 7.35
C PHE A 412 28.60 -21.69 7.33
N GLY A 413 29.05 -22.32 8.43
CA GLY A 413 30.32 -23.05 8.47
C GLY A 413 30.25 -24.38 7.71
N THR A 414 31.26 -25.23 7.87
CA THR A 414 31.31 -26.58 7.25
C THR A 414 30.34 -27.58 7.89
N GLY A 415 29.47 -27.13 8.80
CA GLY A 415 28.46 -27.91 9.51
C GLY A 415 27.00 -27.53 9.19
N GLN A 416 26.03 -28.12 9.92
CA GLN A 416 24.60 -27.79 9.76
C GLN A 416 24.31 -26.34 10.11
N SER A 417 23.33 -25.80 9.39
CA SER A 417 22.94 -24.40 9.47
C SER A 417 22.54 -23.99 10.90
N GLY A 418 21.89 -24.87 11.67
CA GLY A 418 21.45 -24.59 13.04
C GLY A 418 22.54 -24.53 14.12
N VAL A 419 23.75 -25.03 13.85
CA VAL A 419 24.78 -25.26 14.90
C VAL A 419 26.04 -24.43 14.66
N ASP A 420 26.46 -24.27 13.41
CA ASP A 420 27.67 -23.53 13.03
C ASP A 420 27.35 -22.43 12.02
N TYR A 421 26.92 -21.28 12.55
CA TYR A 421 26.60 -20.12 11.73
C TYR A 421 27.00 -18.81 12.42
N SER A 422 27.33 -17.82 11.59
CA SER A 422 27.58 -16.45 12.02
C SER A 422 26.68 -15.46 11.25
N TYR A 423 26.41 -14.33 11.89
CA TYR A 423 25.59 -13.26 11.31
C TYR A 423 26.46 -12.38 10.42
N GLY A 424 26.08 -12.24 9.15
CA GLY A 424 26.72 -11.31 8.22
C GLY A 424 26.13 -9.89 8.31
N PRO A 425 26.70 -8.92 7.59
CA PRO A 425 26.22 -7.53 7.61
C PRO A 425 24.76 -7.38 7.13
N GLY A 426 24.33 -8.22 6.19
CA GLY A 426 22.95 -8.27 5.69
C GLY A 426 21.92 -8.65 6.76
N TYR A 427 22.30 -9.43 7.78
CA TYR A 427 21.43 -9.74 8.91
C TYR A 427 21.11 -8.48 9.72
N TYR A 428 22.13 -7.69 10.06
CA TYR A 428 21.94 -6.44 10.80
C TYR A 428 21.16 -5.41 9.98
N LEU A 429 21.44 -5.32 8.66
CA LEU A 429 20.67 -4.48 7.74
C LEU A 429 19.18 -4.86 7.74
N TYR A 430 18.88 -6.16 7.68
CA TYR A 430 17.51 -6.68 7.68
C TYR A 430 16.74 -6.27 8.94
N TYR A 431 17.30 -6.55 10.12
CA TYR A 431 16.63 -6.23 11.38
C TYR A 431 16.52 -4.72 11.60
N THR A 432 17.52 -3.94 11.17
CA THR A 432 17.45 -2.48 11.19
C THR A 432 16.33 -1.96 10.29
N ALA A 433 16.17 -2.51 9.08
CA ALA A 433 15.07 -2.14 8.21
C ALA A 433 13.70 -2.51 8.81
N ALA A 434 13.53 -3.71 9.35
CA ALA A 434 12.30 -4.11 10.04
C ALA A 434 11.98 -3.16 11.22
N LEU A 435 13.01 -2.75 11.96
CA LEU A 435 12.90 -1.78 13.04
C LEU A 435 12.45 -0.40 12.54
N LEU A 436 12.99 0.08 11.42
CA LEU A 436 12.57 1.33 10.78
C LEU A 436 11.12 1.27 10.28
N VAL A 437 10.67 0.14 9.72
CA VAL A 437 9.26 -0.06 9.35
C VAL A 437 8.37 0.03 10.59
N PHE A 438 8.78 -0.59 11.71
CA PHE A 438 8.01 -0.52 12.95
C PHE A 438 7.98 0.91 13.53
N ALA A 439 9.08 1.65 13.45
CA ALA A 439 9.11 3.08 13.78
C ALA A 439 8.17 3.90 12.86
N ALA A 440 8.07 3.55 11.59
CA ALA A 440 7.12 4.15 10.66
C ALA A 440 5.66 3.89 11.07
N VAL A 441 5.33 2.71 11.63
CA VAL A 441 4.00 2.44 12.21
C VAL A 441 3.69 3.43 13.33
N ILE A 442 4.66 3.67 14.23
CA ILE A 442 4.51 4.62 15.34
C ILE A 442 4.33 6.05 14.84
N TYR A 443 5.12 6.46 13.84
CA TYR A 443 5.02 7.78 13.22
C TYR A 443 3.63 8.02 12.60
N VAL A 444 3.16 7.10 11.75
CA VAL A 444 1.83 7.19 11.12
C VAL A 444 0.71 7.15 12.16
N GLY A 445 0.84 6.28 13.16
CA GLY A 445 -0.13 6.19 14.25
C GLY A 445 -0.20 7.45 15.11
N SER A 446 0.95 8.09 15.37
CA SER A 446 1.02 9.36 16.10
C SER A 446 0.35 10.49 15.33
N TRP A 447 0.50 10.51 14.01
CA TRP A 447 -0.22 11.43 13.13
C TRP A 447 -1.74 11.19 13.14
N SER A 448 -2.16 9.93 13.13
CA SER A 448 -3.58 9.56 13.10
C SER A 448 -4.34 9.93 14.38
N LEU A 449 -3.69 9.89 15.54
CA LEU A 449 -4.33 10.03 16.85
C LEU A 449 -4.30 11.45 17.44
N GLN A 450 -3.92 12.47 16.65
CA GLN A 450 -3.88 13.92 16.97
C GLN A 450 -4.30 14.27 18.42
N GLY A 451 -3.34 14.23 19.36
CA GLY A 451 -3.55 14.54 20.78
C GLY A 451 -3.44 13.34 21.74
N HIS A 452 -3.59 12.10 21.27
CA HIS A 452 -3.45 10.88 22.08
C HIS A 452 -2.23 10.01 21.72
N TRP A 453 -1.24 10.58 21.02
CA TRP A 453 -0.04 9.86 20.56
C TRP A 453 0.77 9.20 21.70
N LEU A 454 0.77 9.80 22.90
CA LEU A 454 1.40 9.24 24.10
C LEU A 454 0.88 7.84 24.45
N ARG A 455 -0.42 7.56 24.25
CA ARG A 455 -0.98 6.22 24.49
C ARG A 455 -0.43 5.21 23.49
N LEU A 456 -0.27 5.62 22.23
CA LEU A 456 0.30 4.79 21.17
C LEU A 456 1.78 4.50 21.43
N VAL A 457 2.57 5.52 21.79
CA VAL A 457 3.99 5.32 22.13
C VAL A 457 4.14 4.48 23.40
N ALA A 458 3.32 4.70 24.43
CA ALA A 458 3.36 3.88 25.65
C ALA A 458 2.97 2.42 25.39
N GLY A 459 1.96 2.15 24.56
CA GLY A 459 1.55 0.78 24.26
C GLY A 459 2.49 0.07 23.29
N ILE A 460 2.68 0.64 22.10
CA ILE A 460 3.43 0.00 20.99
C ILE A 460 4.93 0.25 21.11
N GLY A 461 5.35 1.39 21.64
CA GLY A 461 6.77 1.71 21.85
C GLY A 461 7.42 0.81 22.90
N VAL A 462 6.70 0.38 23.94
CA VAL A 462 7.21 -0.63 24.88
C VAL A 462 7.42 -1.97 24.19
N LEU A 463 6.46 -2.39 23.37
CA LEU A 463 6.57 -3.63 22.60
C LEU A 463 7.72 -3.59 21.59
N PHE A 464 7.94 -2.43 20.97
CA PHE A 464 9.11 -2.17 20.12
C PHE A 464 10.43 -2.34 20.86
N LEU A 465 10.57 -1.73 22.04
CA LEU A 465 11.77 -1.88 22.87
C LEU A 465 11.97 -3.33 23.32
N ALA A 466 10.88 -4.03 23.67
CA ALA A 466 10.94 -5.45 24.01
C ALA A 466 11.44 -6.30 22.84
N VAL A 467 10.97 -6.05 21.62
CA VAL A 467 11.45 -6.74 20.40
C VAL A 467 12.92 -6.45 20.14
N LEU A 468 13.33 -5.19 20.24
CA LEU A 468 14.72 -4.77 20.07
C LEU A 468 15.62 -5.51 21.07
N PHE A 469 15.29 -5.45 22.35
CA PHE A 469 16.07 -6.07 23.42
C PHE A 469 16.11 -7.60 23.26
N TYR A 470 14.96 -8.22 22.99
CA TYR A 470 14.88 -9.66 22.75
C TYR A 470 15.76 -10.08 21.56
N SER A 471 15.66 -9.36 20.44
CA SER A 471 16.43 -9.68 19.23
C SER A 471 17.94 -9.53 19.48
N MET A 472 18.36 -8.45 20.13
CA MET A 472 19.76 -8.21 20.49
C MET A 472 20.29 -9.28 21.46
N ALA A 473 19.53 -9.59 22.51
CA ALA A 473 19.87 -10.64 23.47
C ALA A 473 19.98 -12.03 22.79
N TYR A 474 19.12 -12.31 21.82
CA TYR A 474 19.18 -13.52 21.03
C TYR A 474 20.43 -13.56 20.13
N THR A 475 20.79 -12.45 19.48
CA THR A 475 21.99 -12.32 18.64
C THR A 475 23.29 -12.47 19.46
N VAL A 476 23.35 -11.89 20.67
CA VAL A 476 24.48 -11.99 21.61
C VAL A 476 24.52 -13.36 22.31
N ARG A 477 23.58 -14.27 21.98
CA ARG A 477 23.50 -15.65 22.48
C ARG A 477 23.30 -15.74 24.00
N ILE A 478 22.53 -14.81 24.58
CA ILE A 478 22.19 -14.87 26.01
C ILE A 478 21.43 -16.17 26.32
N PRO A 479 21.91 -17.00 27.27
CA PRO A 479 21.35 -18.32 27.60
C PRO A 479 19.83 -18.36 27.80
N LEU A 480 19.30 -17.46 28.63
CA LEU A 480 17.87 -17.38 28.96
C LEU A 480 16.99 -17.13 27.73
N VAL A 481 17.46 -16.27 26.81
CA VAL A 481 16.72 -15.89 25.60
C VAL A 481 16.82 -16.98 24.53
N ARG A 482 17.97 -17.66 24.42
CA ARG A 482 18.15 -18.82 23.53
C ARG A 482 17.39 -20.07 23.99
N ALA A 483 16.98 -20.12 25.25
CA ALA A 483 16.10 -21.17 25.77
C ALA A 483 14.68 -21.06 25.21
N THR A 484 14.22 -19.85 24.89
CA THR A 484 12.87 -19.59 24.35
C THR A 484 12.74 -19.96 22.87
N GLU A 485 11.54 -20.38 22.44
CA GLU A 485 11.22 -20.63 21.04
C GLU A 485 10.89 -19.32 20.31
N THR A 486 11.79 -18.89 19.42
CA THR A 486 11.69 -17.58 18.77
C THR A 486 10.41 -17.37 17.99
N VAL A 487 9.95 -18.40 17.27
CA VAL A 487 8.74 -18.30 16.43
C VAL A 487 7.51 -18.06 17.30
N GLN A 488 7.41 -18.74 18.44
CA GLN A 488 6.30 -18.56 19.37
C GLN A 488 6.32 -17.14 19.98
N MET A 489 7.49 -16.67 20.42
CA MET A 489 7.66 -15.34 20.98
C MET A 489 7.26 -14.24 19.99
N PHE A 490 7.75 -14.29 18.75
CA PHE A 490 7.38 -13.30 17.73
C PHE A 490 5.89 -13.34 17.36
N CYS A 491 5.29 -14.53 17.23
CA CYS A 491 3.84 -14.65 16.99
C CYS A 491 3.02 -13.98 18.09
N VAL A 492 3.36 -14.20 19.37
CA VAL A 492 2.66 -13.57 20.50
C VAL A 492 2.83 -12.06 20.47
N ILE A 493 4.06 -11.57 20.26
CA ILE A 493 4.36 -10.14 20.16
C ILE A 493 3.56 -9.48 19.04
N PHE A 494 3.46 -10.13 17.88
CA PHE A 494 2.70 -9.59 16.75
C PHE A 494 1.19 -9.57 17.02
N VAL A 495 0.63 -10.61 17.63
CA VAL A 495 -0.77 -10.59 18.08
C VAL A 495 -0.99 -9.49 19.12
N LEU A 496 -0.10 -9.33 20.09
CA LEU A 496 -0.16 -8.26 21.09
C LEU A 496 -0.11 -6.87 20.44
N ALA A 497 0.74 -6.66 19.43
CA ALA A 497 0.80 -5.39 18.70
C ALA A 497 -0.56 -5.04 18.08
N TRP A 498 -1.22 -6.01 17.45
CA TRP A 498 -2.57 -5.84 16.93
C TRP A 498 -3.60 -5.56 18.02
N GLU A 499 -3.56 -6.29 19.13
CA GLU A 499 -4.48 -6.10 20.25
C GLU A 499 -4.37 -4.71 20.87
N ILE A 500 -3.14 -4.22 21.05
CA ILE A 500 -2.86 -2.87 21.54
C ILE A 500 -3.43 -1.82 20.58
N LEU A 501 -3.28 -2.02 19.27
CA LEU A 501 -3.82 -1.11 18.24
C LEU A 501 -5.35 -1.01 18.28
N PHE A 502 -6.04 -2.15 18.43
CA PHE A 502 -7.49 -2.16 18.63
C PHE A 502 -7.88 -1.53 19.96
N PHE A 503 -7.14 -1.80 21.03
CA PHE A 503 -7.45 -1.32 22.38
C PHE A 503 -7.30 0.20 22.51
N ILE A 504 -6.24 0.77 21.93
CA ILE A 504 -6.00 2.23 21.90
C ILE A 504 -7.03 2.94 21.00
N GLY A 505 -7.73 2.20 20.14
CA GLY A 505 -8.67 2.74 19.17
C GLY A 505 -8.00 3.32 17.93
N ALA A 506 -6.71 3.02 17.71
CA ALA A 506 -6.02 3.37 16.47
C ALA A 506 -6.62 2.64 15.26
N ILE A 507 -7.10 1.41 15.48
CA ILE A 507 -7.93 0.66 14.54
C ILE A 507 -9.35 0.61 15.08
N GLY A 508 -10.32 1.08 14.29
CA GLY A 508 -11.73 1.08 14.67
C GLY A 508 -12.26 -0.33 14.96
N GLN A 509 -12.85 -0.49 16.14
CA GLN A 509 -13.54 -1.73 16.54
C GLN A 509 -15.02 -1.45 16.78
N ASN A 510 -15.88 -2.35 16.31
CA ASN A 510 -17.32 -2.25 16.47
C ASN A 510 -17.76 -2.70 17.87
N ARG A 511 -17.40 -1.93 18.91
CA ARG A 511 -17.82 -2.19 20.31
C ARG A 511 -18.93 -1.25 20.73
N GLY A 512 -19.95 -1.79 21.41
CA GLY A 512 -21.03 -1.00 21.99
C GLY A 512 -22.00 -0.38 20.97
N TYR A 513 -21.97 -0.84 19.71
CA TYR A 513 -22.87 -0.35 18.65
C TYR A 513 -24.35 -0.56 18.98
N LEU A 514 -24.69 -1.65 19.69
CA LEU A 514 -26.06 -1.86 20.18
C LEU A 514 -26.49 -0.72 21.09
N ARG A 515 -25.67 -0.38 22.10
CA ARG A 515 -25.94 0.73 23.01
C ARG A 515 -25.94 2.09 22.32
N PHE A 516 -25.07 2.28 21.32
CA PHE A 516 -25.06 3.50 20.50
C PHE A 516 -26.32 3.62 19.65
N PHE A 517 -26.73 2.53 19.00
CA PHE A 517 -27.94 2.47 18.17
C PHE A 517 -29.18 2.70 19.04
N GLU A 518 -29.33 1.97 20.14
CA GLU A 518 -30.43 2.14 21.09
C GLU A 518 -30.52 3.58 21.64
N LYS A 519 -29.39 4.26 21.86
CA LYS A 519 -29.37 5.65 22.35
C LYS A 519 -29.38 6.71 21.26
N SER A 520 -29.37 6.31 19.98
CA SER A 520 -29.42 7.25 18.86
C SER A 520 -30.72 8.05 18.93
N GLN A 521 -30.63 9.36 18.72
CA GLN A 521 -31.79 10.25 18.55
C GLN A 521 -32.26 10.27 17.09
N ILE A 522 -31.66 9.48 16.21
CA ILE A 522 -32.16 9.33 14.84
C ILE A 522 -33.25 8.26 14.89
N PRO A 523 -34.49 8.54 14.47
CA PRO A 523 -35.58 7.57 14.40
C PRO A 523 -35.30 6.50 13.33
N ILE A 524 -34.85 5.33 13.77
CA ILE A 524 -34.49 4.18 12.94
C ILE A 524 -35.09 2.90 13.55
N GLU A 525 -35.65 2.04 12.70
CA GLU A 525 -36.18 0.74 13.08
C GLU A 525 -35.61 -0.34 12.14
N ILE A 526 -35.08 -1.43 12.70
CA ILE A 526 -34.64 -2.60 11.94
C ILE A 526 -35.72 -3.67 12.07
N VAL A 527 -36.31 -4.02 10.93
CA VAL A 527 -37.36 -5.02 10.82
C VAL A 527 -36.82 -6.31 10.22
N ASN A 528 -37.40 -7.44 10.58
CA ASN A 528 -37.09 -8.72 9.94
C ASN A 528 -37.70 -8.83 8.53
N ARG A 529 -37.58 -10.00 7.89
CA ARG A 529 -38.16 -10.27 6.56
C ARG A 529 -39.68 -10.15 6.52
N ASP A 530 -40.35 -10.39 7.66
CA ASP A 530 -41.80 -10.25 7.82
C ASP A 530 -42.20 -8.82 8.20
N TRP A 531 -41.26 -7.86 8.13
CA TRP A 531 -41.45 -6.45 8.52
C TRP A 531 -41.81 -6.25 10.00
N ILE A 532 -41.50 -7.23 10.85
CA ILE A 532 -41.67 -7.14 12.31
C ILE A 532 -40.42 -6.46 12.92
N PRO A 533 -40.59 -5.41 13.73
CA PRO A 533 -39.48 -4.71 14.37
C PRO A 533 -38.70 -5.55 15.39
N HIS A 534 -37.37 -5.57 15.26
CA HIS A 534 -36.46 -6.23 16.22
C HIS A 534 -35.52 -5.27 16.95
N TYR A 535 -35.04 -4.22 16.28
CA TYR A 535 -34.20 -3.19 16.90
C TYR A 535 -34.76 -1.80 16.65
N ARG A 536 -34.75 -0.96 17.69
CA ARG A 536 -35.27 0.41 17.65
C ARG A 536 -34.30 1.36 18.35
N THR A 537 -34.25 2.57 17.83
CA THR A 537 -33.56 3.70 18.46
C THR A 537 -34.40 4.29 19.59
N SER A 538 -33.79 5.14 20.42
CA SER A 538 -34.48 5.80 21.54
C SER A 538 -35.62 6.71 21.09
N GLN A 539 -35.49 7.31 19.90
CA GLN A 539 -36.56 8.03 19.27
C GLN A 539 -37.43 7.05 18.47
N PRO A 540 -38.75 6.97 18.75
CA PRO A 540 -39.64 6.06 18.04
C PRO A 540 -39.85 6.51 16.59
N LEU A 541 -39.89 5.55 15.68
CA LEU A 541 -40.22 5.77 14.28
C LEU A 541 -41.74 5.67 14.10
N ASN A 542 -42.40 6.82 13.93
CA ASN A 542 -43.86 6.92 13.84
C ASN A 542 -44.32 6.74 12.39
N LEU A 543 -44.46 5.50 11.95
CA LEU A 543 -45.01 5.17 10.62
C LEU A 543 -46.39 4.55 10.74
N ASP A 544 -47.37 5.14 10.06
CA ASP A 544 -48.69 4.56 9.86
C ASP A 544 -48.62 3.28 9.00
N GLN A 545 -49.65 2.44 9.10
CA GLN A 545 -49.69 1.16 8.37
C GLN A 545 -49.70 1.36 6.85
N GLY A 546 -50.31 2.43 6.35
CA GLY A 546 -50.34 2.76 4.92
C GLY A 546 -48.94 3.07 4.39
N THR A 547 -48.20 3.95 5.06
CA THR A 547 -46.81 4.28 4.68
C THR A 547 -45.88 3.07 4.79
N ARG A 548 -46.01 2.23 5.82
CA ARG A 548 -45.22 0.99 5.92
C ARG A 548 -45.46 0.06 4.74
N GLN A 549 -46.70 -0.07 4.29
CA GLN A 549 -47.06 -0.90 3.14
C GLN A 549 -46.50 -0.33 1.83
N GLN A 550 -46.56 0.99 1.63
CA GLN A 550 -45.97 1.65 0.46
C GLN A 550 -44.44 1.50 0.38
N LEU A 551 -43.75 1.59 1.53
CA LEU A 551 -42.31 1.32 1.62
C LEU A 551 -41.99 -0.15 1.30
N ARG A 552 -42.86 -1.08 1.69
CA ARG A 552 -42.73 -2.51 1.39
C ARG A 552 -42.90 -2.83 -0.09
N ASP A 553 -43.84 -2.15 -0.74
CA ASP A 553 -44.14 -2.35 -2.15
C ASP A 553 -43.12 -1.65 -3.08
N GLY A 554 -42.09 -1.00 -2.51
CA GLY A 554 -40.91 -0.52 -3.23
C GLY A 554 -41.12 0.80 -3.99
N GLN A 555 -42.14 1.59 -3.65
CA GLN A 555 -42.51 2.82 -4.36
C GLN A 555 -41.56 4.02 -4.13
N GLY A 556 -40.36 3.79 -3.59
CA GLY A 556 -39.38 4.83 -3.29
C GLY A 556 -39.62 5.52 -1.94
N PRO A 557 -38.96 6.66 -1.68
CA PRO A 557 -39.13 7.42 -0.45
C PRO A 557 -40.56 7.98 -0.36
N VAL A 558 -41.23 7.76 0.79
CA VAL A 558 -42.60 8.26 1.03
C VAL A 558 -42.51 9.56 1.82
N VAL A 559 -43.17 10.62 1.34
CA VAL A 559 -43.31 11.89 2.06
C VAL A 559 -44.49 11.79 3.01
N VAL A 560 -44.27 12.02 4.29
CA VAL A 560 -45.32 12.12 5.30
C VAL A 560 -45.22 13.47 6.00
N THR A 561 -46.36 14.14 6.16
CA THR A 561 -46.44 15.32 7.02
C THR A 561 -46.86 14.85 8.40
N ASP A 562 -45.93 14.87 9.34
CA ASP A 562 -46.20 14.57 10.74
C ASP A 562 -46.94 15.76 11.37
N THR A 563 -48.24 15.55 11.62
CA THR A 563 -49.15 16.50 12.25
C THR A 563 -49.20 16.37 13.77
N SER A 564 -48.45 15.41 14.34
CA SER A 564 -48.42 15.19 15.79
C SER A 564 -47.52 16.19 16.55
N VAL A 565 -46.69 16.95 15.82
CA VAL A 565 -45.77 17.96 16.34
C VAL A 565 -46.11 19.32 15.74
N GLN A 566 -46.12 20.38 16.57
CA GLN A 566 -46.27 21.77 16.09
C GLN A 566 -44.94 22.53 16.20
N PRO A 567 -44.49 23.21 15.13
CA PRO A 567 -45.07 23.25 13.78
C PRO A 567 -44.99 21.88 13.07
N ASN A 568 -45.93 21.63 12.14
CA ASN A 568 -45.98 20.38 11.37
C ASN A 568 -44.63 20.11 10.71
N ARG A 569 -44.16 18.86 10.80
CA ARG A 569 -42.86 18.44 10.28
C ARG A 569 -43.06 17.60 9.03
N THR A 570 -42.35 17.90 7.95
CA THR A 570 -42.34 17.02 6.77
C THR A 570 -41.16 16.06 6.84
N VAL A 571 -41.45 14.76 6.79
CA VAL A 571 -40.45 13.70 6.86
C VAL A 571 -40.45 12.84 5.60
N TYR A 572 -39.26 12.45 5.14
CA TYR A 572 -39.08 11.36 4.18
C TYR A 572 -38.86 10.06 4.93
N CYS A 573 -39.75 9.11 4.73
CA CYS A 573 -39.60 7.75 5.23
C CYS A 573 -38.94 6.90 4.15
N GLN A 574 -37.89 6.16 4.52
CA GLN A 574 -37.07 5.39 3.60
C GLN A 574 -36.80 3.99 4.14
N THR A 575 -36.52 3.07 3.22
CA THR A 575 -36.18 1.68 3.54
C THR A 575 -34.96 1.22 2.74
N ARG A 576 -34.15 0.35 3.34
CA ARG A 576 -33.03 -0.32 2.67
C ARG A 576 -32.90 -1.77 3.11
N PRO A 577 -32.67 -2.73 2.18
CA PRO A 577 -32.48 -4.12 2.56
C PRO A 577 -31.14 -4.33 3.29
N VAL A 578 -31.18 -5.21 4.29
CA VAL A 578 -30.02 -5.71 5.03
C VAL A 578 -30.10 -7.23 5.19
N ASP A 579 -28.98 -7.87 5.53
CA ASP A 579 -28.94 -9.31 5.76
C ASP A 579 -29.84 -9.68 6.95
N GLY A 580 -31.02 -10.22 6.65
CA GLY A 580 -32.03 -10.64 7.64
C GLY A 580 -33.31 -9.79 7.70
N GLY A 581 -33.44 -8.74 6.89
CA GLY A 581 -34.62 -7.90 6.89
C GLY A 581 -34.37 -6.52 6.25
N HIS A 582 -34.96 -5.47 6.79
CA HIS A 582 -34.84 -4.10 6.26
C HIS A 582 -34.58 -3.08 7.37
N VAL A 583 -33.92 -1.98 7.02
CA VAL A 583 -33.73 -0.82 7.89
C VAL A 583 -34.66 0.28 7.41
N LEU A 584 -35.48 0.79 8.31
CA LEU A 584 -36.42 1.89 8.11
C LEU A 584 -35.90 3.11 8.86
N TRP A 585 -35.95 4.28 8.24
CA TRP A 585 -35.61 5.54 8.91
C TRP A 585 -36.44 6.68 8.34
N GLU A 586 -36.63 7.72 9.13
CA GLU A 586 -37.18 9.00 8.68
C GLU A 586 -36.08 10.05 8.58
N THR A 587 -36.23 10.98 7.64
CA THR A 587 -35.36 12.16 7.49
C THR A 587 -36.21 13.41 7.51
N ASP A 588 -35.91 14.37 8.39
CA ASP A 588 -36.58 15.67 8.40
C ASP A 588 -36.18 16.48 7.18
N VAL A 589 -37.17 16.90 6.38
CA VAL A 589 -36.97 17.74 5.20
C VAL A 589 -37.84 18.99 5.23
N THR A 590 -38.38 19.35 6.40
CA THR A 590 -39.23 20.53 6.56
C THR A 590 -38.54 21.79 6.02
N ALA A 591 -37.30 22.04 6.43
CA ALA A 591 -36.51 23.18 5.98
C ALA A 591 -36.22 23.17 4.46
N VAL A 592 -36.05 21.98 3.87
CA VAL A 592 -35.80 21.84 2.43
C VAL A 592 -37.06 22.15 1.65
N GLN A 593 -38.22 21.65 2.07
CA GLN A 593 -39.50 21.95 1.42
C GLN A 593 -39.89 23.43 1.56
N ASP A 594 -39.66 24.05 2.72
CA ASP A 594 -39.93 25.47 2.90
C ASP A 594 -39.03 26.34 2.00
N LEU A 595 -37.77 25.93 1.81
CA LEU A 595 -36.88 26.56 0.85
C LEU A 595 -37.39 26.38 -0.60
N GLU A 596 -37.82 25.18 -0.99
CA GLU A 596 -38.39 24.94 -2.31
C GLU A 596 -39.64 25.78 -2.57
N ARG A 597 -40.55 25.89 -1.58
CA ARG A 597 -41.73 26.77 -1.67
C ARG A 597 -41.33 28.23 -1.86
N THR A 598 -40.34 28.69 -1.10
CA THR A 598 -39.81 30.06 -1.21
C THR A 598 -39.23 30.31 -2.60
N LEU A 599 -38.44 29.37 -3.12
CA LEU A 599 -37.89 29.45 -4.47
C LEU A 599 -38.98 29.44 -5.55
N ALA A 600 -40.01 28.62 -5.40
CA ALA A 600 -41.15 28.59 -6.32
C ALA A 600 -41.90 29.93 -6.32
N ALA A 601 -42.12 30.53 -5.15
CA ALA A 601 -42.73 31.85 -5.04
C ALA A 601 -41.88 32.96 -5.68
N LEU A 602 -40.55 32.92 -5.49
CA LEU A 602 -39.63 33.86 -6.12
C LEU A 602 -39.63 33.72 -7.64
N ARG A 603 -39.59 32.49 -8.17
CA ARG A 603 -39.69 32.22 -9.61
C ARG A 603 -41.01 32.73 -10.19
N ALA A 604 -42.13 32.49 -9.51
CA ALA A 604 -43.43 32.99 -9.94
C ALA A 604 -43.47 34.52 -10.00
N ARG A 605 -42.89 35.19 -9.00
CA ARG A 605 -42.75 36.65 -8.97
C ARG A 605 -41.88 37.16 -10.13
N GLU A 606 -40.74 36.53 -10.37
CA GLU A 606 -39.83 36.88 -11.47
C GLU A 606 -40.54 36.74 -12.82
N THR A 607 -41.23 35.62 -13.06
CA THR A 607 -42.00 35.41 -14.29
C THR A 607 -43.10 36.45 -14.49
N HIS A 608 -43.75 36.89 -13.40
CA HIS A 608 -44.75 37.94 -13.48
C HIS A 608 -44.14 39.31 -13.81
N GLN A 609 -42.98 39.64 -13.23
CA GLN A 609 -42.25 40.87 -13.54
C GLN A 609 -41.77 40.90 -15.00
N THR A 610 -41.28 39.77 -15.52
CA THR A 610 -40.89 39.68 -16.93
C THR A 610 -42.08 39.84 -17.88
N GLU A 611 -43.26 39.35 -17.50
CA GLU A 611 -44.47 39.50 -18.32
C GLU A 611 -44.96 40.95 -18.35
N ILE A 612 -44.92 41.66 -17.22
CA ILE A 612 -45.25 43.10 -17.16
C ILE A 612 -44.26 43.92 -17.99
N LEU A 613 -42.96 43.67 -17.84
CA LEU A 613 -41.94 44.37 -18.63
C LEU A 613 -42.11 44.11 -20.13
N ARG A 614 -42.48 42.88 -20.50
CA ARG A 614 -42.77 42.54 -21.90
C ARG A 614 -43.99 43.28 -22.42
N SER A 615 -45.08 43.38 -21.66
CA SER A 615 -46.27 44.11 -22.10
C SER A 615 -46.06 45.62 -22.17
N GLU A 616 -45.26 46.20 -21.26
CA GLU A 616 -44.80 47.59 -21.36
C GLU A 616 -43.94 47.81 -22.61
N TYR A 617 -43.01 46.90 -22.89
CA TYR A 617 -42.17 46.96 -24.10
C TYR A 617 -43.00 46.85 -25.39
N GLU A 618 -43.96 45.92 -25.44
CA GLU A 618 -44.88 45.78 -26.57
C GLU A 618 -45.81 47.01 -26.72
N ALA A 619 -46.20 47.66 -25.62
CA ALA A 619 -46.93 48.93 -25.66
C ALA A 619 -46.08 50.10 -26.19
N THR A 620 -44.78 50.15 -25.84
CA THR A 620 -43.85 51.16 -26.36
C THR A 620 -43.55 50.96 -27.85
N LEU A 621 -43.36 49.72 -28.30
CA LEU A 621 -43.18 49.39 -29.72
C LEU A 621 -44.38 49.84 -30.56
N ASN A 622 -45.60 49.59 -30.08
CA ASN A 622 -46.82 50.00 -30.77
C ASN A 622 -47.06 51.53 -30.75
N MET A 623 -46.40 52.28 -29.85
CA MET A 623 -46.44 53.75 -29.82
C MET A 623 -45.38 54.42 -30.71
N GLU A 624 -44.26 53.74 -31.00
CA GLU A 624 -43.15 54.26 -31.82
C GLU A 624 -43.27 53.91 -33.32
N GLU A 625 -44.09 52.92 -33.72
CA GLU A 625 -44.44 52.67 -35.13
C GLU A 625 -45.45 53.67 -35.70
N SER A 626 -45.14 54.97 -35.65
CA SER A 626 -45.92 56.00 -36.36
C SER A 626 -45.07 56.75 -37.41
N ALA A 627 -45.36 56.39 -38.67
CA ALA A 627 -45.25 57.14 -39.93
C ALA A 627 -43.93 57.26 -40.72
N ASP A 628 -42.71 57.31 -40.14
CA ASP A 628 -41.51 57.69 -40.96
C ASP A 628 -40.38 56.65 -41.11
N ALA A 629 -40.40 55.51 -40.41
CA ALA A 629 -39.32 54.51 -40.51
C ALA A 629 -39.20 53.77 -41.87
N PRO A 630 -40.28 53.34 -42.54
CA PRO A 630 -40.17 52.58 -43.80
C PRO A 630 -39.56 53.40 -44.96
N VAL A 631 -39.94 54.68 -45.08
CA VAL A 631 -39.45 55.60 -46.13
C VAL A 631 -37.93 55.84 -46.04
N LEU A 632 -37.38 55.72 -44.84
CA LEU A 632 -35.98 56.00 -44.54
C LEU A 632 -35.07 54.80 -44.86
N PHE A 633 -35.54 53.58 -44.58
CA PHE A 633 -34.86 52.34 -44.99
C PHE A 633 -34.88 52.16 -46.51
N ASP A 634 -36.04 52.40 -47.15
CA ASP A 634 -36.14 52.32 -48.62
C ASP A 634 -35.17 53.30 -49.31
N ARG A 635 -34.98 54.50 -48.75
CA ARG A 635 -34.09 55.51 -49.32
C ARG A 635 -32.61 55.26 -49.06
N LEU A 636 -32.27 54.65 -47.92
CA LEU A 636 -30.91 54.17 -47.65
C LEU A 636 -30.56 53.02 -48.60
N ASP A 637 -31.50 52.10 -48.81
CA ASP A 637 -31.36 50.97 -49.72
C ASP A 637 -31.20 51.43 -51.17
N ASP A 638 -31.98 52.40 -51.66
CA ASP A 638 -31.82 52.95 -53.02
C ASP A 638 -30.42 53.54 -53.28
N LEU A 639 -29.89 54.32 -52.34
CA LEU A 639 -28.56 54.94 -52.47
C LEU A 639 -27.42 53.93 -52.35
N MET A 640 -27.53 52.99 -51.41
CA MET A 640 -26.52 51.96 -51.20
C MET A 640 -26.51 50.94 -52.34
N ASN A 641 -27.68 50.48 -52.82
CA ASN A 641 -27.79 49.49 -53.88
C ASN A 641 -27.16 49.98 -55.19
N ALA A 642 -27.29 51.26 -55.53
CA ALA A 642 -26.64 51.83 -56.71
C ALA A 642 -25.10 51.83 -56.60
N SER A 643 -24.55 52.17 -55.43
CA SER A 643 -23.10 52.15 -55.19
C SER A 643 -22.53 50.73 -55.10
N LEU A 644 -23.24 49.82 -54.41
CA LEU A 644 -22.89 48.41 -54.30
C LEU A 644 -22.98 47.70 -55.65
N GLY A 645 -23.96 48.03 -56.49
CA GLY A 645 -24.04 47.53 -57.86
C GLY A 645 -22.84 47.94 -58.71
N ARG A 646 -22.37 49.19 -58.61
CA ARG A 646 -21.14 49.64 -59.30
C ARG A 646 -19.89 48.96 -58.74
N ILE A 647 -19.79 48.78 -57.43
CA ILE A 647 -18.69 48.04 -56.79
C ILE A 647 -18.67 46.58 -57.28
N GLN A 648 -19.82 45.91 -57.32
CA GLN A 648 -19.93 44.54 -57.82
C GLN A 648 -19.55 44.43 -59.30
N ALA A 649 -20.03 45.35 -60.15
CA ALA A 649 -19.67 45.40 -61.57
C ALA A 649 -18.17 45.65 -61.78
N ASN A 650 -17.57 46.60 -61.05
CA ASN A 650 -16.13 46.89 -61.13
C ASN A 650 -15.27 45.75 -60.55
N THR A 651 -15.73 45.08 -59.49
CA THR A 651 -15.05 43.90 -58.93
C THR A 651 -15.10 42.72 -59.90
N ALA A 652 -16.20 42.53 -60.63
CA ALA A 652 -16.29 41.52 -61.67
C ALA A 652 -15.29 41.77 -62.83
N ARG A 653 -15.02 43.04 -63.17
CA ARG A 653 -14.02 43.42 -64.19
C ARG A 653 -12.57 43.12 -63.76
N LEU A 654 -12.28 43.06 -62.46
CA LEU A 654 -10.96 42.69 -61.93
C LEU A 654 -10.61 41.20 -62.13
N ASN A 655 -11.57 40.35 -62.51
CA ASN A 655 -11.35 38.92 -62.76
C ASN A 655 -10.71 38.63 -64.14
N VAL A 656 -10.49 39.64 -64.98
CA VAL A 656 -9.82 39.55 -66.27
C VAL A 656 -8.40 40.11 -66.15
N PRO A 657 -7.38 39.57 -66.83
CA PRO A 657 -6.05 40.17 -66.85
C PRO A 657 -6.09 41.57 -67.48
N LEU A 658 -5.88 42.58 -66.65
CA LEU A 658 -5.88 44.00 -67.00
C LEU A 658 -4.47 44.59 -66.89
N ASP A 659 -4.20 45.63 -67.67
CA ASP A 659 -3.00 46.45 -67.53
C ASP A 659 -2.95 47.11 -66.13
N GLU A 660 -1.75 47.46 -65.67
CA GLU A 660 -1.54 48.05 -64.34
C GLU A 660 -2.29 49.39 -64.19
N SER A 661 -2.34 50.19 -65.27
CA SER A 661 -3.08 51.45 -65.33
C SER A 661 -4.60 51.24 -65.18
N GLU A 662 -5.18 50.31 -65.94
CA GLU A 662 -6.61 49.97 -65.90
C GLU A 662 -7.03 49.37 -64.55
N ARG A 663 -6.19 48.49 -63.99
CA ARG A 663 -6.42 47.88 -62.68
C ARG A 663 -6.42 48.93 -61.56
N SER A 664 -5.47 49.85 -61.60
CA SER A 664 -5.42 50.96 -60.64
C SER A 664 -6.65 51.85 -60.74
N ASN A 665 -7.13 52.17 -61.95
CA ASN A 665 -8.33 52.98 -62.15
C ASN A 665 -9.60 52.28 -61.63
N ILE A 666 -9.74 50.97 -61.84
CA ILE A 666 -10.88 50.20 -61.31
C ILE A 666 -10.86 50.15 -59.77
N LEU A 667 -9.70 49.92 -59.15
CA LEU A 667 -9.58 49.93 -57.69
C LEU A 667 -9.87 51.32 -57.09
N ARG A 668 -9.48 52.40 -57.77
CA ARG A 668 -9.81 53.77 -57.38
C ARG A 668 -11.31 54.04 -57.43
N ASN A 669 -11.98 53.60 -58.51
CA ASN A 669 -13.44 53.68 -58.62
C ASN A 669 -14.14 52.94 -57.47
N ILE A 670 -13.68 51.72 -57.13
CA ILE A 670 -14.23 50.95 -56.00
C ILE A 670 -14.02 51.69 -54.66
N LYS A 671 -12.83 52.25 -54.43
CA LYS A 671 -12.52 53.01 -53.21
C LYS A 671 -13.46 54.23 -53.08
N MET A 672 -13.67 54.96 -54.16
CA MET A 672 -14.54 56.14 -54.19
C MET A 672 -16.01 55.75 -53.94
N ASP A 673 -16.53 54.72 -54.62
CA ASP A 673 -17.91 54.27 -54.40
C ASP A 673 -18.14 53.74 -52.97
N LEU A 674 -17.16 53.05 -52.38
CA LEU A 674 -17.25 52.55 -51.00
C LEU A 674 -17.20 53.70 -49.97
N GLY A 675 -16.33 54.69 -50.20
CA GLY A 675 -16.23 55.89 -49.36
C GLY A 675 -17.52 56.72 -49.41
N TYR A 676 -18.09 56.89 -50.60
CA TYR A 676 -19.39 57.55 -50.80
C TYR A 676 -20.51 56.82 -50.06
N ALA A 677 -20.65 55.50 -50.24
CA ALA A 677 -21.71 54.71 -49.61
C ALA A 677 -21.67 54.82 -48.07
N LYS A 678 -20.47 54.74 -47.49
CA LYS A 678 -20.28 54.88 -46.04
C LYS A 678 -20.70 56.27 -45.54
N ARG A 679 -20.29 57.33 -46.22
CA ARG A 679 -20.58 58.72 -45.82
C ARG A 679 -22.05 59.07 -46.03
N ALA A 680 -22.66 58.62 -47.13
CA ALA A 680 -24.09 58.78 -47.38
C ALA A 680 -24.92 58.07 -46.30
N GLY A 681 -24.55 56.84 -45.91
CA GLY A 681 -25.20 56.13 -44.81
C GLY A 681 -25.07 56.85 -43.47
N LEU A 682 -23.88 57.36 -43.14
CA LEU A 682 -23.65 58.14 -41.92
C LEU A 682 -24.47 59.44 -41.89
N LEU A 683 -24.57 60.16 -43.01
CA LEU A 683 -25.40 61.36 -43.12
C LEU A 683 -26.90 61.06 -42.97
N THR A 684 -27.37 59.95 -43.55
CA THR A 684 -28.77 59.52 -43.41
C THR A 684 -29.10 59.12 -41.97
N LEU A 685 -28.16 58.50 -41.24
CA LEU A 685 -28.35 58.20 -39.82
C LEU A 685 -28.34 59.47 -38.95
N GLN A 686 -27.45 60.42 -39.22
CA GLN A 686 -27.43 61.71 -38.51
C GLN A 686 -28.69 62.55 -38.71
N ASN A 687 -29.36 62.40 -39.86
CA ASN A 687 -30.66 63.02 -40.11
C ASN A 687 -31.72 62.57 -39.08
N PHE A 688 -31.72 61.29 -38.70
CA PHE A 688 -32.68 60.74 -37.74
C PHE A 688 -32.50 61.34 -36.33
N GLU A 689 -31.27 61.66 -35.94
CA GLU A 689 -30.98 62.17 -34.61
C GLU A 689 -31.23 63.68 -34.46
N ASN A 690 -31.06 64.49 -35.51
CA ASN A 690 -30.93 65.95 -35.36
C ASN A 690 -31.75 66.83 -36.34
N GLU A 691 -32.61 66.26 -37.21
CA GLU A 691 -33.44 66.93 -38.25
C GLU A 691 -32.69 67.84 -39.27
N THR A 692 -31.45 68.20 -38.99
CA THR A 692 -30.55 69.06 -39.77
C THR A 692 -29.13 68.51 -39.68
N VAL A 693 -28.35 68.71 -40.74
CA VAL A 693 -26.95 68.26 -40.79
C VAL A 693 -26.05 69.44 -40.50
N SER A 694 -25.05 69.27 -39.62
CA SER A 694 -24.06 70.32 -39.41
C SER A 694 -23.22 70.52 -40.68
N VAL A 695 -23.05 71.77 -41.10
CA VAL A 695 -22.24 72.10 -42.29
C VAL A 695 -20.79 71.63 -42.10
N ASN A 696 -20.26 71.67 -40.87
CA ASN A 696 -18.94 71.15 -40.54
C ASN A 696 -18.78 69.65 -40.86
N ALA A 697 -19.78 68.83 -40.51
CA ALA A 697 -19.75 67.40 -40.80
C ALA A 697 -19.79 67.12 -42.31
N LEU A 698 -20.63 67.85 -43.05
CA LEU A 698 -20.70 67.74 -44.51
C LEU A 698 -19.39 68.16 -45.17
N THR A 699 -18.83 69.32 -44.83
CA THR A 699 -17.53 69.79 -45.33
C THR A 699 -16.42 68.78 -45.01
N THR A 700 -16.44 68.18 -43.82
CA THR A 700 -15.48 67.14 -43.42
C THR A 700 -15.61 65.89 -44.29
N PHE A 701 -16.83 65.39 -44.52
CA PHE A 701 -17.06 64.22 -45.36
C PHE A 701 -16.68 64.47 -46.82
N MET A 702 -16.98 65.66 -47.36
CA MET A 702 -16.57 66.05 -48.70
C MET A 702 -15.04 66.16 -48.82
N SER A 703 -14.38 66.74 -47.82
CA SER A 703 -12.90 66.82 -47.78
C SER A 703 -12.25 65.44 -47.75
N GLN A 704 -12.84 64.49 -47.02
CA GLN A 704 -12.40 63.10 -47.02
C GLN A 704 -12.60 62.43 -48.40
N SER A 705 -13.68 62.75 -49.13
CA SER A 705 -13.86 62.26 -50.51
C SER A 705 -12.80 62.81 -51.47
N CYS A 706 -12.37 64.07 -51.32
CA CYS A 706 -11.23 64.62 -52.06
C CYS A 706 -9.91 63.92 -51.71
N THR A 707 -9.75 63.52 -50.44
CA THR A 707 -8.60 62.73 -49.98
C THR A 707 -8.62 61.31 -50.57
N ASP A 708 -9.80 60.70 -50.70
CA ASP A 708 -9.94 59.39 -51.32
C ASP A 708 -9.56 59.38 -52.80
N PHE A 709 -9.90 60.48 -53.50
CA PHE A 709 -9.57 60.72 -54.91
C PHE A 709 -8.08 60.99 -55.13
N SER A 710 -7.38 61.63 -54.20
CA SER A 710 -6.00 62.09 -54.42
C SER A 710 -4.98 60.94 -54.47
N TYR A 711 -4.11 60.92 -55.49
CA TYR A 711 -3.02 59.95 -55.70
C TYR A 711 -1.87 60.56 -56.52
N ALA A 712 -0.82 59.77 -56.81
CA ALA A 712 0.31 60.20 -57.66
C ALA A 712 -0.17 60.56 -59.09
N GLY A 713 -0.31 61.86 -59.37
CA GLY A 713 -0.79 62.40 -60.65
C GLY A 713 -2.15 63.10 -60.57
N ALA A 714 -2.96 62.89 -59.52
CA ALA A 714 -4.22 63.62 -59.36
C ALA A 714 -4.42 64.10 -57.91
N VAL A 715 -4.72 65.39 -57.72
CA VAL A 715 -4.89 65.98 -56.38
C VAL A 715 -6.20 66.73 -56.32
N ALA A 716 -6.99 66.51 -55.26
CA ALA A 716 -8.22 67.26 -54.99
C ALA A 716 -8.18 67.92 -53.61
N GLY A 717 -8.53 69.21 -53.57
CA GLY A 717 -8.70 69.99 -52.35
C GLY A 717 -10.10 70.58 -52.23
N LEU A 718 -10.61 70.70 -51.01
CA LEU A 718 -11.88 71.33 -50.71
C LEU A 718 -11.67 72.48 -49.72
N HIS A 719 -12.19 73.66 -50.04
CA HIS A 719 -12.43 74.73 -49.10
C HIS A 719 -13.93 74.88 -48.86
N GLY A 720 -14.35 75.06 -47.60
CA GLY A 720 -15.75 75.27 -47.31
C GLY A 720 -16.01 75.72 -45.87
N PRO A 721 -17.24 76.17 -45.57
CA PRO A 721 -17.62 76.66 -44.26
C PRO A 721 -17.56 75.56 -43.20
N THR A 722 -17.24 75.94 -41.96
CA THR A 722 -17.18 75.06 -40.79
C THR A 722 -18.31 75.32 -39.78
N THR A 723 -19.24 76.21 -40.10
CA THR A 723 -20.35 76.61 -39.22
C THR A 723 -21.64 76.76 -40.02
N GLY A 724 -22.76 76.36 -39.42
CA GLY A 724 -24.09 76.40 -40.05
C GLY A 724 -24.78 75.03 -40.02
N ALA A 725 -26.04 75.01 -40.43
CA ALA A 725 -26.83 73.81 -40.60
C ALA A 725 -27.38 73.76 -42.02
N VAL A 726 -27.49 72.56 -42.58
CA VAL A 726 -27.96 72.32 -43.94
C VAL A 726 -29.04 71.25 -43.93
N GLN A 727 -29.99 71.35 -44.86
CA GLN A 727 -31.01 70.33 -45.00
C GLN A 727 -30.37 68.98 -45.38
N PRO A 728 -30.79 67.87 -44.76
CA PRO A 728 -30.24 66.54 -45.00
C PRO A 728 -30.26 66.12 -46.47
N GLN A 729 -31.35 66.45 -47.18
CA GLN A 729 -31.50 66.14 -48.59
C GLN A 729 -30.52 66.92 -49.47
N LEU A 730 -30.28 68.19 -49.14
CA LEU A 730 -29.27 69.01 -49.79
C LEU A 730 -27.86 68.48 -49.51
N ALA A 731 -27.58 68.07 -48.27
CA ALA A 731 -26.30 67.50 -47.88
C ALA A 731 -25.95 66.23 -48.68
N LEU A 732 -26.92 65.33 -48.84
CA LEU A 732 -26.77 64.12 -49.65
C LEU A 732 -26.52 64.46 -51.13
N TRP A 733 -27.23 65.44 -51.69
CA TRP A 733 -27.00 65.87 -53.08
C TRP A 733 -25.65 66.55 -53.28
N CYS A 734 -25.17 67.35 -52.32
CA CYS A 734 -23.82 67.91 -52.39
C CYS A 734 -22.74 66.82 -52.39
N LEU A 735 -22.91 65.80 -51.54
CA LEU A 735 -22.01 64.66 -51.49
C LEU A 735 -22.08 63.82 -52.79
N GLU A 736 -23.28 63.62 -53.34
CA GLU A 736 -23.49 62.90 -54.60
C GLU A 736 -22.87 63.67 -55.79
N GLY A 737 -23.06 64.99 -55.84
CA GLY A 737 -22.47 65.86 -56.87
C GLY A 737 -20.96 65.80 -56.85
N LEU A 738 -20.35 65.94 -55.66
CA LEU A 738 -18.90 65.80 -55.49
C LEU A 738 -18.40 64.42 -55.92
N HIS A 739 -19.09 63.35 -55.51
CA HIS A 739 -18.72 61.98 -55.89
C HIS A 739 -18.78 61.80 -57.41
N ARG A 740 -19.89 62.20 -58.05
CA ARG A 740 -20.06 62.09 -59.50
C ARG A 740 -18.98 62.84 -60.26
N THR A 741 -18.68 64.07 -59.87
CA THR A 741 -17.67 64.90 -60.54
C THR A 741 -16.28 64.30 -60.40
N LEU A 742 -15.86 63.91 -59.19
CA LEU A 742 -14.56 63.27 -58.99
C LEU A 742 -14.46 61.94 -59.73
N ASN A 743 -15.56 61.17 -59.81
CA ASN A 743 -15.56 59.87 -60.47
C ASN A 743 -15.39 59.97 -62.00
N GLN A 744 -15.84 61.06 -62.64
CA GLN A 744 -15.57 61.31 -64.07
C GLN A 744 -14.11 61.62 -64.36
N LEU A 745 -13.38 62.14 -63.36
CA LEU A 745 -11.96 62.48 -63.48
C LEU A 745 -11.03 61.29 -63.21
N ILE A 746 -11.59 60.13 -62.83
CA ILE A 746 -10.81 58.92 -62.61
C ILE A 746 -10.40 58.34 -63.95
N GLY A 747 -9.11 58.51 -64.28
CA GLY A 747 -8.51 58.04 -65.52
C GLY A 747 -7.78 59.13 -66.31
N ALA A 748 -7.95 60.40 -65.93
CA ALA A 748 -7.14 61.49 -66.45
C ALA A 748 -5.68 61.37 -65.96
N ALA A 749 -4.71 61.69 -66.83
CA ALA A 749 -3.29 61.39 -66.60
C ALA A 749 -2.66 62.28 -65.51
N GLU A 750 -2.89 63.60 -65.59
CA GLU A 750 -2.50 64.57 -64.56
C GLU A 750 -3.63 65.59 -64.35
N VAL A 751 -4.17 65.70 -63.14
CA VAL A 751 -5.29 66.62 -62.84
C VAL A 751 -5.18 67.22 -61.43
N ALA A 752 -5.29 68.54 -61.34
CA ALA A 752 -5.49 69.25 -60.08
C ALA A 752 -6.93 69.78 -59.98
N VAL A 753 -7.60 69.47 -58.88
CA VAL A 753 -8.98 69.90 -58.59
C VAL A 753 -9.00 70.74 -57.32
N PHE A 754 -9.54 71.94 -57.39
CA PHE A 754 -9.88 72.74 -56.22
C PHE A 754 -11.38 73.03 -56.20
N VAL A 755 -12.03 72.71 -55.09
CA VAL A 755 -13.47 72.91 -54.91
C VAL A 755 -13.70 73.91 -53.79
N ASN A 756 -14.36 75.02 -54.11
CA ASN A 756 -14.91 75.94 -53.12
C ASN A 756 -16.40 75.62 -52.91
N PHE A 757 -16.72 75.15 -51.72
CA PHE A 757 -18.06 74.79 -51.29
C PHE A 757 -18.67 75.91 -50.45
N GLU A 758 -19.83 76.39 -50.85
CA GLU A 758 -20.57 77.44 -50.17
C GLU A 758 -22.00 76.97 -49.91
N VAL A 759 -22.53 77.30 -48.73
CA VAL A 759 -23.92 77.00 -48.35
C VAL A 759 -24.61 78.31 -48.03
N ALA A 760 -25.79 78.53 -48.61
CA ALA A 760 -26.60 79.71 -48.33
C ALA A 760 -27.03 79.71 -46.84
N PRO A 761 -27.22 80.88 -46.21
CA PRO A 761 -27.59 80.97 -44.78
C PRO A 761 -28.90 80.27 -44.42
N ASP A 762 -29.78 80.03 -45.40
CA ASP A 762 -31.04 79.32 -45.24
C ASP A 762 -30.89 77.79 -45.21
N GLY A 763 -29.70 77.27 -45.52
CA GLY A 763 -29.40 75.84 -45.56
C GLY A 763 -30.12 75.06 -46.66
N LYS A 764 -30.71 75.76 -47.66
CA LYS A 764 -31.54 75.18 -48.73
C LYS A 764 -30.90 75.24 -50.12
N THR A 765 -29.87 76.05 -50.31
CA THR A 765 -29.09 76.10 -51.54
C THR A 765 -27.60 75.99 -51.23
N ALA A 766 -26.88 75.23 -52.04
CA ALA A 766 -25.44 75.07 -51.96
C ALA A 766 -24.81 75.26 -53.34
N ARG A 767 -23.59 75.79 -53.35
CA ARG A 767 -22.79 76.00 -54.56
C ARG A 767 -21.45 75.31 -54.41
N LEU A 768 -21.07 74.51 -55.40
CA LEU A 768 -19.73 73.95 -55.54
C LEU A 768 -19.08 74.61 -56.75
N ASN A 769 -18.10 75.46 -56.51
CA ASN A 769 -17.29 76.07 -57.55
C ASN A 769 -16.01 75.26 -57.71
N TRP A 770 -15.84 74.66 -58.87
CA TRP A 770 -14.71 73.80 -59.20
C TRP A 770 -13.75 74.54 -60.12
N ILE A 771 -12.47 74.49 -59.78
CA ILE A 771 -11.36 74.89 -60.65
C ILE A 771 -10.60 73.62 -60.95
N VAL A 772 -10.55 73.23 -62.21
CA VAL A 772 -9.95 71.98 -62.66
C VAL A 772 -8.91 72.26 -63.74
N ASP A 773 -7.68 71.81 -63.50
CA ASP A 773 -6.59 71.89 -64.47
C ASP A 773 -6.68 70.68 -65.42
N LEU A 774 -7.24 70.88 -66.61
CA LEU A 774 -7.53 69.86 -67.62
C LEU A 774 -7.27 70.40 -69.04
N THR A 775 -6.91 69.51 -69.95
CA THR A 775 -6.74 69.85 -71.37
C THR A 775 -8.08 69.97 -72.10
N GLU A 776 -8.15 70.76 -73.18
CA GLU A 776 -9.39 70.92 -73.96
C GLU A 776 -9.96 69.60 -74.53
N GLN A 777 -9.14 68.56 -74.66
CA GLN A 777 -9.56 67.25 -75.16
C GLN A 777 -10.38 66.45 -74.13
N ASP A 778 -10.23 66.76 -72.84
CA ASP A 778 -10.86 66.03 -71.73
C ASP A 778 -12.13 66.73 -71.21
N LEU A 779 -12.50 67.90 -71.75
CA LEU A 779 -13.72 68.64 -71.44
C LEU A 779 -15.02 67.78 -71.54
N PRO A 780 -15.19 66.87 -72.53
CA PRO A 780 -16.38 66.03 -72.63
C PRO A 780 -16.61 65.08 -71.45
N LEU A 781 -15.62 64.86 -70.57
CA LEU A 781 -15.79 64.02 -69.37
C LEU A 781 -16.87 64.57 -68.42
N PHE A 782 -17.18 65.86 -68.50
CA PHE A 782 -18.20 66.50 -67.67
C PHE A 782 -19.61 66.50 -68.29
N ASP A 783 -19.79 66.02 -69.52
CA ASP A 783 -21.11 65.94 -70.19
C ASP A 783 -22.18 65.23 -69.34
N PRO A 784 -21.89 64.13 -68.62
CA PRO A 784 -22.88 63.47 -67.76
C PRO A 784 -23.36 64.33 -66.57
N LEU A 785 -22.58 65.33 -66.16
CA LEU A 785 -22.94 66.26 -65.08
C LEU A 785 -23.86 67.37 -65.57
N LEU A 786 -23.69 67.83 -66.82
CA LEU A 786 -24.57 68.83 -67.45
C LEU A 786 -26.01 68.29 -67.60
N ALA A 787 -26.16 66.98 -67.73
CA ALA A 787 -27.45 66.30 -67.80
C ALA A 787 -28.05 65.95 -66.42
N TRP A 788 -27.40 66.33 -65.31
CA TRP A 788 -27.85 65.94 -63.98
C TRP A 788 -29.02 66.81 -63.49
N SER A 789 -30.23 66.24 -63.47
CA SER A 789 -31.48 66.96 -63.14
C SER A 789 -31.56 67.61 -61.76
N ARG A 790 -30.60 67.35 -60.86
CA ARG A 790 -30.59 67.86 -59.48
C ARG A 790 -29.66 69.05 -59.27
N ALA A 791 -28.90 69.45 -60.29
CA ALA A 791 -28.02 70.59 -60.22
C ALA A 791 -28.07 71.43 -61.50
N GLN A 792 -27.93 72.74 -61.36
CA GLN A 792 -27.61 73.62 -62.47
C GLN A 792 -26.09 73.68 -62.57
N VAL A 793 -25.55 73.19 -63.69
CA VAL A 793 -24.10 73.10 -63.92
C VAL A 793 -23.73 73.98 -65.10
N GLU A 794 -22.87 74.96 -64.87
CA GLU A 794 -22.31 75.82 -65.90
C GLU A 794 -20.80 75.52 -66.03
N LEU A 795 -20.34 75.32 -67.27
CA LEU A 795 -18.96 74.99 -67.59
C LEU A 795 -18.39 76.08 -68.52
N TYR A 796 -17.27 76.68 -68.13
CA TYR A 796 -16.54 77.63 -68.97
C TYR A 796 -15.03 77.48 -68.77
N VAL A 797 -14.25 77.93 -69.75
CA VAL A 797 -12.79 77.88 -69.73
C VAL A 797 -12.25 79.30 -69.67
N GLU A 798 -11.41 79.58 -68.69
CA GLU A 798 -10.77 80.88 -68.47
C GLU A 798 -9.29 80.65 -68.14
N ASP A 799 -8.38 81.38 -68.79
CA ASP A 799 -6.92 81.30 -68.60
C ASP A 799 -6.33 79.86 -68.62
N ALA A 800 -6.84 79.01 -69.52
CA ALA A 800 -6.45 77.60 -69.67
C ALA A 800 -6.81 76.68 -68.48
N THR A 801 -7.64 77.16 -67.54
CA THR A 801 -8.24 76.33 -66.48
C THR A 801 -9.75 76.17 -66.69
N CYS A 802 -10.27 75.00 -66.35
CA CYS A 802 -11.67 74.65 -66.51
C CYS A 802 -12.45 75.01 -65.24
N HIS A 803 -13.46 75.86 -65.37
CA HIS A 803 -14.32 76.29 -64.27
C HIS A 803 -15.70 75.63 -64.39
N LEU A 804 -16.08 74.87 -63.36
CA LEU A 804 -17.40 74.24 -63.28
C LEU A 804 -18.14 74.81 -62.05
N ASN A 805 -19.23 75.53 -62.30
CA ASN A 805 -20.10 76.06 -61.25
C ASN A 805 -21.33 75.16 -61.12
N MET A 806 -21.48 74.51 -59.97
CA MET A 806 -22.59 73.60 -59.68
C MET A 806 -23.45 74.17 -58.56
N ILE A 807 -24.70 74.51 -58.87
CA ILE A 807 -25.70 75.01 -57.91
C ILE A 807 -26.73 73.91 -57.64
N ILE A 808 -26.94 73.58 -56.37
CA ILE A 808 -27.86 72.54 -55.90
C ILE A 808 -28.85 73.19 -54.92
N SER A 809 -30.15 72.98 -55.13
CA SER A 809 -31.21 73.55 -54.28
C SER A 809 -32.19 72.47 -53.83
N ALA A 810 -32.52 72.43 -52.55
CA ALA A 810 -33.56 71.58 -51.98
C ALA A 810 -34.95 72.23 -52.16
N GLY A 811 -35.51 72.11 -53.38
CA GLY A 811 -36.87 72.52 -53.74
C GLY A 811 -37.25 72.00 -55.13
N GLU A 812 -38.56 71.84 -55.41
CA GLU A 812 -39.06 71.47 -56.75
C GLU A 812 -38.52 72.43 -57.85
N PRO A 813 -38.19 71.93 -59.05
CA PRO A 813 -37.63 72.76 -60.10
C PRO A 813 -38.67 73.79 -60.59
N THR A 814 -38.53 75.05 -60.19
CA THR A 814 -39.19 76.17 -60.87
C THR A 814 -38.61 76.29 -62.28
N LEU A 815 -39.47 76.11 -63.29
CA LEU A 815 -39.19 76.45 -64.70
C LEU A 815 -38.55 77.85 -64.76
N ALA A 816 -37.38 77.95 -65.38
CA ALA A 816 -36.81 79.24 -65.80
C ALA A 816 -37.35 79.63 -67.20
N PRO A 817 -37.56 80.93 -67.46
CA PRO A 817 -38.28 81.44 -68.63
C PRO A 817 -37.38 81.59 -69.87
N GLU A 818 -38.03 81.76 -71.02
CA GLU A 818 -37.45 82.02 -72.35
C GLU A 818 -36.30 83.06 -72.33
N VAL A 819 -35.21 82.71 -73.01
CA VAL A 819 -34.19 83.64 -73.48
C VAL A 819 -34.72 84.33 -74.75
N ALA A 820 -34.87 85.66 -74.71
CA ALA A 820 -34.86 86.49 -75.89
C ALA A 820 -33.40 86.72 -76.31
N HIS A 821 -33.14 86.61 -77.61
CA HIS A 821 -31.86 86.90 -78.26
C HIS A 821 -31.34 88.33 -77.96
N GLU A 822 -30.04 88.44 -77.69
CA GLU A 822 -29.09 89.28 -78.45
C GLU A 822 -27.66 88.79 -78.27
#